data_AF-A0A9J2PAF8-F1
#
_entry.id   AF-A0A9J2PAF8-F1
#
_cell.length_a   1.000
_cell.length_b   1.000
_cell.length_c   1.000
_cell.angle_alpha   90.00
_cell.angle_beta   90.00
_cell.angle_gamma   90.00
#
_symmetry.space_group_name_H-M   'P 1'
#
loop_
_entity.id
_entity.type
_entity.pdbx_description
1 polymer ?
#
loop_
_entity_poly.entity_id
_entity_poly.type
_entity_poly.pdbx_seq_one_letter_code
_entity_poly.pdbx_strand_id
1 'polypeptide(L)'
;MDADAVQKEAYAAALVHVAQLLQRSDQLEKLDSLRKRADRKKAAVEAMLRTGVQSQLEGIRTAIGHLSSTVEDIKAVETNLQEIHDTLQRFPELKKKMAKLREANIRHDQYATAMEHLKHIYSINETIEQTHEYIVDGKLLLASKNIMELEHARDDLMFEVHKLQQGNADYEKNLLKTYFSEVEKLVQELAKQIWYICARCLEAVRGLDQGPMQLVTALRIIEREERIDKYYLDRRTVTNNFMPPGRPRAWRQKCIEVIAKTVRQRIEGNQLEDRSINKQWLARYLEVCRLVLVDDLTVAKSGAVPCFPPHYNIYDRFVGMYHNCISSRLREIASEKLEKNELVQLLSWVNAYGGDQMLGTPKLQINAAAMLADHPLLPRPTVTQLCDQFVEVTKGDMHEWLEKTLMQEKDDWYKHVRPEEESLGYFYTQLPSILFGMIEDTVSLAKEISLEVIPSVVSVSIDEFLNFANRYRDAFMAYKTKHFEDRSYFREFTATMIAVANNMDICVDSTDKLIKHIRLTMETDVVSEADGAEVTASGVAPTSSVHSPRGSAMMGVSRKTLLDKIDHLKKRWNLGLHSAVNTLLEEVFEDIAPHLAELLTKKWLSGSSAVETICMTLMDYNVDHTHLRPHIRCALLMEMQYRILGEYMIAVDNRRITLANYEDRAEAATLLRKDATRIREVFETLHSDIEMPFVDMSAVLVDMSEVLNLRDKSLLALETTSFVRKYPDIHVELLSALIQAREDMGRAEARSMAEETLTHTKYHPKGDAVFAKLFQACKTDSKRTLAFEETMQNMFATLTSRS
;
A
#
# COMPACT_ATOMS: atom_id res chain seq x y z
N MET A 1 21.87 56.37 -47.95
CA MET A 1 22.19 55.50 -49.09
C MET A 1 22.98 56.34 -50.07
N ASP A 2 24.15 55.88 -50.46
CA ASP A 2 24.96 56.56 -51.49
C ASP A 2 24.24 56.43 -52.84
N ALA A 3 23.64 57.53 -53.30
CA ALA A 3 22.82 57.54 -54.51
C ALA A 3 23.63 57.13 -55.74
N ASP A 4 24.92 57.48 -55.77
CA ASP A 4 25.82 57.15 -56.87
C ASP A 4 26.13 55.65 -56.91
N ALA A 5 26.25 55.01 -55.75
CA ALA A 5 26.47 53.56 -55.67
C ALA A 5 25.25 52.78 -56.17
N VAL A 6 24.04 53.16 -55.74
CA VAL A 6 22.78 52.51 -56.16
C VAL A 6 22.52 52.76 -57.65
N GLN A 7 22.82 53.96 -58.16
CA GLN A 7 22.68 54.26 -59.58
C GLN A 7 23.65 53.41 -60.44
N LYS A 8 24.89 53.23 -59.99
CA LYS A 8 25.86 52.35 -60.68
C LYS A 8 25.40 50.90 -60.71
N GLU A 9 24.87 50.38 -59.59
CA GLU A 9 24.40 49.00 -59.49
C GLU A 9 23.14 48.77 -60.36
N ALA A 10 22.19 49.70 -60.32
CA ALA A 10 21.00 49.67 -61.18
C ALA A 10 21.36 49.76 -62.67
N TYR A 11 22.36 50.59 -63.03
CA TYR A 11 22.85 50.70 -64.41
C TYR A 11 23.53 49.41 -64.88
N ALA A 12 24.35 48.79 -64.04
CA ALA A 12 24.98 47.49 -64.34
C ALA A 12 23.93 46.38 -64.53
N ALA A 13 22.92 46.32 -63.66
CA ALA A 13 21.81 45.36 -63.78
C ALA A 13 20.97 45.60 -65.05
N ALA A 14 20.70 46.86 -65.39
CA ALA A 14 19.98 47.23 -66.60
C ALA A 14 20.75 46.81 -67.86
N LEU A 15 22.08 46.99 -67.89
CA LEU A 15 22.94 46.54 -69.00
C LEU A 15 22.86 45.03 -69.20
N VAL A 16 22.95 44.24 -68.12
CA VAL A 16 22.82 42.77 -68.19
C VAL A 16 21.45 42.36 -68.73
N HIS A 17 20.38 43.01 -68.25
CA HIS A 17 19.02 42.71 -68.68
C HIS A 17 18.76 43.10 -70.15
N VAL A 18 19.31 44.23 -70.62
CA VAL A 18 19.24 44.63 -72.04
C VAL A 18 20.02 43.66 -72.92
N ALA A 19 21.22 43.24 -72.49
CA ALA A 19 22.03 42.26 -73.21
C ALA A 19 21.34 40.89 -73.35
N GLN A 20 20.58 40.47 -72.33
CA GLN A 20 19.77 39.24 -72.38
C GLN A 20 18.59 39.33 -73.35
N LEU A 21 18.04 40.53 -73.58
CA LEU A 21 16.87 40.73 -74.43
C LEU A 21 17.17 40.83 -75.93
N LEU A 22 18.43 41.10 -76.31
CA LEU A 22 18.86 41.34 -77.71
C LEU A 22 20.04 40.46 -78.10
N GLN A 23 19.87 39.13 -78.00
CA GLN A 23 20.94 38.16 -78.26
C GLN A 23 21.13 37.82 -79.75
N ARG A 24 20.14 38.09 -80.60
CA ARG A 24 20.17 37.78 -82.05
C ARG A 24 19.77 39.01 -82.89
N SER A 25 20.36 39.13 -84.08
CA SER A 25 20.21 40.30 -84.98
C SER A 25 18.77 40.60 -85.41
N ASP A 26 17.91 39.59 -85.51
CA ASP A 26 16.49 39.70 -85.87
C ASP A 26 15.64 40.34 -84.76
N GLN A 27 16.15 40.41 -83.52
CA GLN A 27 15.42 40.95 -82.38
C GLN A 27 15.50 42.49 -82.26
N LEU A 28 16.39 43.13 -83.04
CA LEU A 28 16.50 44.59 -83.11
C LEU A 28 15.24 45.26 -83.69
N GLU A 29 14.45 44.55 -84.51
CA GLU A 29 13.16 45.05 -84.99
C GLU A 29 12.17 45.33 -83.83
N LYS A 30 12.35 44.67 -82.69
CA LYS A 30 11.49 44.83 -81.49
C LYS A 30 11.97 45.95 -80.56
N LEU A 31 13.09 46.62 -80.85
CA LEU A 31 13.70 47.64 -79.98
C LEU A 31 12.74 48.79 -79.66
N ASP A 32 12.01 49.31 -80.65
CA ASP A 32 11.07 50.40 -80.44
C ASP A 32 9.91 50.00 -79.50
N SER A 33 9.46 48.74 -79.59
CA SER A 33 8.43 48.22 -78.70
C SER A 33 8.95 48.07 -77.26
N LEU A 34 10.20 47.62 -77.10
CA LEU A 34 10.84 47.47 -75.79
C LEU A 34 11.13 48.84 -75.16
N ARG A 35 11.58 49.81 -75.96
CA ARG A 35 11.79 51.20 -75.51
C ARG A 35 10.49 51.83 -75.04
N LYS A 36 9.41 51.74 -75.83
CA LYS A 36 8.07 52.20 -75.40
C LYS A 36 7.60 51.51 -74.13
N ARG A 37 7.93 50.22 -73.93
CA ARG A 37 7.59 49.48 -72.71
C ARG A 37 8.41 49.96 -71.51
N ALA A 38 9.69 50.24 -71.69
CA ALA A 38 10.57 50.80 -70.66
C ALA A 38 10.14 52.22 -70.27
N ASP A 39 9.82 53.07 -71.25
CA ASP A 39 9.33 54.43 -71.00
C ASP A 39 7.98 54.42 -70.26
N ARG A 40 7.07 53.51 -70.61
CA ARG A 40 5.82 53.31 -69.85
C ARG A 40 6.08 52.86 -68.41
N LYS A 41 7.03 51.92 -68.19
CA LYS A 41 7.40 51.49 -66.84
C LYS A 41 8.03 52.64 -66.05
N LYS A 42 8.92 53.42 -66.66
CA LYS A 42 9.53 54.59 -66.03
C LYS A 42 8.46 55.62 -65.64
N ALA A 43 7.57 55.98 -66.57
CA ALA A 43 6.48 56.92 -66.29
C ALA A 43 5.53 56.42 -65.18
N ALA A 44 5.25 55.12 -65.14
CA ALA A 44 4.45 54.52 -64.07
C ALA A 44 5.15 54.59 -62.70
N VAL A 45 6.45 54.29 -62.65
CA VAL A 45 7.24 54.38 -61.41
C VAL A 45 7.39 55.83 -60.96
N GLU A 46 7.63 56.78 -61.87
CA GLU A 46 7.69 58.21 -61.57
C GLU A 46 6.34 58.73 -61.06
N ALA A 47 5.22 58.31 -61.64
CA ALA A 47 3.89 58.66 -61.15
C ALA A 47 3.62 58.10 -59.75
N MET A 48 3.99 56.84 -59.48
CA MET A 48 3.87 56.23 -58.15
C MET A 48 4.75 56.96 -57.13
N LEU A 49 6.00 57.26 -57.46
CA LEU A 49 6.92 58.01 -56.59
C LEU A 49 6.39 59.42 -56.31
N ARG A 50 5.90 60.13 -57.33
CA ARG A 50 5.32 61.48 -57.16
C ARG A 50 4.11 61.45 -56.24
N THR A 51 3.24 60.46 -56.41
CA THR A 51 2.05 60.28 -55.56
C THR A 51 2.44 59.89 -54.14
N GLY A 52 3.42 58.99 -53.97
CA GLY A 52 3.92 58.55 -52.68
C GLY A 52 4.60 59.68 -51.90
N VAL A 53 5.48 60.45 -52.56
CA VAL A 53 6.16 61.61 -51.96
C VAL A 53 5.14 62.70 -51.60
N GLN A 54 4.15 62.95 -52.45
CA GLN A 54 3.12 63.95 -52.17
C GLN A 54 2.23 63.52 -51.00
N SER A 55 1.87 62.24 -50.90
CA SER A 55 1.14 61.70 -49.74
C SER A 55 1.94 61.82 -48.44
N GLN A 56 3.25 61.53 -48.47
CA GLN A 56 4.11 61.68 -47.30
C GLN A 56 4.29 63.14 -46.88
N LEU A 57 4.48 64.05 -47.84
CA LEU A 57 4.56 65.49 -47.57
C LEU A 57 3.26 66.04 -46.98
N GLU A 58 2.11 65.62 -47.51
CA GLU A 58 0.81 66.04 -46.98
C GLU A 58 0.57 65.47 -45.58
N GLY A 59 0.98 64.22 -45.34
CA GLY A 59 0.97 63.59 -44.01
C GLY A 59 1.85 64.33 -42.99
N ILE A 60 3.06 64.74 -43.39
CA ILE A 60 3.96 65.53 -42.53
C ILE A 60 3.37 66.93 -42.29
N ARG A 61 2.82 67.56 -43.33
CA ARG A 61 2.22 68.90 -43.22
C ARG A 61 1.02 68.91 -42.29
N THR A 62 0.13 67.91 -42.41
CA THR A 62 -1.01 67.73 -41.51
C THR A 62 -0.55 67.39 -40.10
N ALA A 63 0.46 66.54 -39.91
CA ALA A 63 1.02 66.24 -38.60
C ALA A 63 1.61 67.47 -37.90
N ILE A 64 2.34 68.32 -38.63
CA ILE A 64 2.86 69.60 -38.10
C ILE A 64 1.71 70.56 -37.77
N GLY A 65 0.69 70.63 -38.63
CA GLY A 65 -0.52 71.42 -38.38
C GLY A 65 -1.23 70.99 -37.10
N HIS A 66 -1.43 69.68 -36.90
CA HIS A 66 -2.00 69.13 -35.68
C HIS A 66 -1.13 69.43 -34.45
N LEU A 67 0.19 69.30 -34.55
CA LEU A 67 1.11 69.63 -33.45
C LEU A 67 1.02 71.10 -33.04
N SER A 68 0.96 72.01 -34.02
CA SER A 68 0.79 73.45 -33.74
C SER A 68 -0.55 73.74 -33.08
N SER A 69 -1.65 73.20 -33.63
CA SER A 69 -2.99 73.35 -33.05
C SER A 69 -3.05 72.81 -31.63
N THR A 70 -2.47 71.62 -31.39
CA THR A 70 -2.50 70.99 -30.07
C THR A 70 -1.78 71.83 -29.02
N VAL A 71 -0.69 72.50 -29.38
CA VAL A 71 0.02 73.41 -28.46
C VAL A 71 -0.83 74.65 -28.14
N GLU A 72 -1.53 75.19 -29.12
CA GLU A 72 -2.48 76.29 -28.91
C GLU A 72 -3.66 75.86 -28.04
N ASP A 73 -4.24 74.69 -28.32
CA ASP A 73 -5.35 74.11 -27.57
C ASP A 73 -4.96 73.84 -26.11
N ILE A 74 -3.76 73.30 -25.85
CA ILE A 74 -3.26 73.08 -24.49
C ILE A 74 -3.14 74.40 -23.73
N LYS A 75 -2.59 75.44 -24.34
CA LYS A 75 -2.50 76.77 -23.71
C LYS A 75 -3.88 77.37 -23.44
N ALA A 76 -4.83 77.18 -24.36
CA ALA A 76 -6.20 77.62 -24.17
C ALA A 76 -6.85 76.86 -22.99
N VAL A 77 -6.68 75.54 -22.91
CA VAL A 77 -7.17 74.71 -21.79
C VAL A 77 -6.54 75.12 -20.47
N GLU A 78 -5.22 75.38 -20.44
CA GLU A 78 -4.52 75.85 -19.24
C GLU A 78 -5.06 77.20 -18.76
N THR A 79 -5.27 78.14 -19.68
CA THR A 79 -5.85 79.45 -19.39
C THR A 79 -7.28 79.31 -18.87
N ASN A 80 -8.11 78.51 -19.54
CA ASN A 80 -9.49 78.25 -19.13
C ASN A 80 -9.55 77.57 -17.76
N LEU A 81 -8.66 76.62 -17.47
CA LEU A 81 -8.59 75.95 -16.16
C LEU A 81 -8.17 76.93 -15.07
N GLN A 82 -7.26 77.86 -15.36
CA GLN A 82 -6.87 78.90 -14.43
C GLN A 82 -8.04 79.87 -14.16
N GLU A 83 -8.76 80.30 -15.20
CA GLU A 83 -9.97 81.12 -15.03
C GLU A 83 -11.06 80.41 -14.22
N ILE A 84 -11.26 79.11 -14.45
CA ILE A 84 -12.16 78.28 -13.64
C ILE A 84 -11.68 78.24 -12.20
N HIS A 85 -10.39 78.01 -11.94
CA HIS A 85 -9.82 77.98 -10.60
C HIS A 85 -10.05 79.31 -9.86
N ASP A 86 -9.75 80.44 -10.50
CA ASP A 86 -9.91 81.78 -9.93
C ASP A 86 -11.39 82.10 -9.66
N THR A 87 -12.30 81.63 -10.53
CA THR A 87 -13.75 81.75 -10.31
C THR A 87 -14.21 80.88 -9.14
N LEU A 88 -13.70 79.65 -9.04
CA LEU A 88 -14.02 78.71 -7.98
C LEU A 88 -13.45 79.13 -6.61
N GLN A 89 -12.39 79.93 -6.55
CA GLN A 89 -11.88 80.48 -5.27
C GLN A 89 -12.92 81.30 -4.50
N ARG A 90 -13.94 81.85 -5.18
CA ARG A 90 -15.04 82.62 -4.55
C ARG A 90 -16.15 81.72 -3.97
N PHE A 91 -16.20 80.42 -4.31
CA PHE A 91 -17.25 79.50 -3.84
C PHE A 91 -17.29 79.28 -2.32
N PRO A 92 -16.19 79.27 -1.55
CA PRO A 92 -16.25 79.12 -0.09
C PRO A 92 -17.04 80.23 0.59
N GLU A 93 -16.92 81.48 0.11
CA GLU A 93 -17.70 82.61 0.60
C GLU A 93 -19.16 82.52 0.15
N LEU A 94 -19.41 82.10 -1.09
CA LEU A 94 -20.76 81.84 -1.60
C LEU A 94 -21.46 80.72 -0.79
N LYS A 95 -20.74 79.65 -0.43
CA LYS A 95 -21.23 78.55 0.42
C LYS A 95 -21.65 79.05 1.80
N LYS A 96 -20.91 80.01 2.38
CA LYS A 96 -21.29 80.69 3.62
C LYS A 96 -22.54 81.56 3.45
N LYS A 97 -22.62 82.37 2.37
CA LYS A 97 -23.79 83.23 2.08
C LYS A 97 -25.07 82.42 1.78
N MET A 98 -24.94 81.29 1.09
CA MET A 98 -26.04 80.42 0.68
C MET A 98 -26.43 79.37 1.73
N ALA A 99 -25.87 79.43 2.94
CA ALA A 99 -26.16 78.46 4.00
C ALA A 99 -27.67 78.35 4.28
N LYS A 100 -28.38 79.48 4.39
CA LYS A 100 -29.84 79.51 4.61
C LYS A 100 -30.64 78.89 3.45
N LEU A 101 -30.22 79.10 2.21
CA LEU A 101 -30.87 78.52 1.03
C LEU A 101 -30.62 77.01 0.98
N ARG A 102 -29.42 76.55 1.31
CA ARG A 102 -29.08 75.13 1.39
C ARG A 102 -29.88 74.42 2.48
N GLU A 103 -30.01 75.04 3.66
CA GLU A 103 -30.88 74.53 4.73
C GLU A 103 -32.36 74.49 4.32
N ALA A 104 -32.82 75.45 3.52
CA ALA A 104 -34.17 75.43 2.97
C ALA A 104 -34.34 74.32 1.90
N ASN A 105 -33.35 74.11 1.03
CA ASN A 105 -33.36 73.05 0.04
C ASN A 105 -33.36 71.66 0.69
N ILE A 106 -32.53 71.44 1.71
CA ILE A 106 -32.51 70.19 2.47
C ILE A 106 -33.88 69.91 3.09
N ARG A 107 -34.52 70.92 3.69
CA ARG A 107 -35.89 70.76 4.22
C ARG A 107 -36.91 70.48 3.10
N HIS A 108 -36.77 71.11 1.94
CA HIS A 108 -37.64 70.84 0.80
C HIS A 108 -37.45 69.42 0.25
N ASP A 109 -36.21 68.96 0.09
CA ASP A 109 -35.88 67.59 -0.35
C ASP A 109 -36.45 66.55 0.62
N GLN A 110 -36.41 66.83 1.93
CA GLN A 110 -37.02 65.99 2.96
C GLN A 110 -38.54 65.93 2.86
N TYR A 111 -39.19 67.09 2.71
CA TYR A 111 -40.63 67.12 2.51
C TYR A 111 -41.04 66.46 1.21
N ALA A 112 -40.28 66.64 0.13
CA ALA A 112 -40.52 65.98 -1.15
C ALA A 112 -40.42 64.44 -1.01
N THR A 113 -39.36 63.94 -0.37
CA THR A 113 -39.17 62.50 -0.10
C THR A 113 -40.29 61.95 0.80
N ALA A 114 -40.65 62.66 1.87
CA ALA A 114 -41.75 62.27 2.75
C ALA A 114 -43.12 62.32 2.05
N MET A 115 -43.33 63.28 1.15
CA MET A 115 -44.55 63.39 0.34
C MET A 115 -44.64 62.31 -0.73
N GLU A 116 -43.51 61.94 -1.34
CA GLU A 116 -43.42 60.85 -2.33
C GLU A 116 -43.77 59.50 -1.68
N HIS A 117 -43.22 59.23 -0.49
CA HIS A 117 -43.49 58.00 0.25
C HIS A 117 -44.75 58.04 1.13
N LEU A 118 -45.47 59.17 1.16
CA LEU A 118 -46.67 59.39 1.98
C LEU A 118 -47.73 58.31 1.74
N LYS A 119 -47.89 57.88 0.48
CA LYS A 119 -48.83 56.81 0.10
C LYS A 119 -48.51 55.50 0.82
N HIS A 120 -47.23 55.13 0.89
CA HIS A 120 -46.77 53.91 1.57
C HIS A 120 -46.90 54.00 3.09
N ILE A 121 -46.78 55.20 3.66
CA ILE A 121 -47.00 55.45 5.10
C ILE A 121 -48.48 55.28 5.46
N TYR A 122 -49.41 55.79 4.63
CA TYR A 122 -50.84 55.65 4.89
C TYR A 122 -51.38 54.23 4.63
N SER A 123 -50.84 53.53 3.63
CA SER A 123 -51.29 52.17 3.26
C SER A 123 -50.48 51.06 3.94
N ILE A 124 -49.64 51.36 4.94
CA ILE A 124 -48.69 50.39 5.50
C ILE A 124 -49.38 49.17 6.09
N ASN A 125 -50.44 49.36 6.89
CA ASN A 125 -51.15 48.25 7.56
C ASN A 125 -51.87 47.35 6.56
N GLU A 126 -52.55 47.93 5.57
CA GLU A 126 -53.21 47.18 4.50
C GLU A 126 -52.17 46.39 3.66
N THR A 127 -51.03 47.03 3.35
CA THR A 127 -49.96 46.36 2.59
C THR A 127 -49.32 45.24 3.41
N ILE A 128 -49.18 45.41 4.73
CA ILE A 128 -48.68 44.36 5.64
C ILE A 128 -49.62 43.16 5.67
N GLU A 129 -50.93 43.39 5.85
CA GLU A 129 -51.94 42.33 5.87
C GLU A 129 -51.96 41.55 4.54
N GLN A 130 -52.03 42.25 3.41
CA GLN A 130 -51.98 41.62 2.08
C GLN A 130 -50.67 40.86 1.84
N THR A 131 -49.55 41.37 2.36
CA THR A 131 -48.25 40.70 2.23
C THR A 131 -48.21 39.42 3.06
N HIS A 132 -48.76 39.43 4.27
CA HIS A 132 -48.90 38.24 5.09
C HIS A 132 -49.77 37.18 4.38
N GLU A 133 -50.91 37.56 3.80
CA GLU A 133 -51.74 36.66 2.99
C GLU A 133 -50.96 36.06 1.81
N TYR A 134 -50.18 36.86 1.08
CA TYR A 134 -49.35 36.36 -0.01
C TYR A 134 -48.26 35.38 0.44
N ILE A 135 -47.70 35.54 1.65
CA ILE A 135 -46.74 34.58 2.21
C ILE A 135 -47.44 33.26 2.52
N VAL A 136 -48.62 33.30 3.16
CA VAL A 136 -49.42 32.12 3.49
C VAL A 136 -49.89 31.37 2.23
N ASP A 137 -50.32 32.10 1.20
CA ASP A 137 -50.73 31.57 -0.11
C ASP A 137 -49.57 30.99 -0.95
N GLY A 138 -48.31 31.16 -0.53
CA GLY A 138 -47.13 30.77 -1.31
C GLY A 138 -46.82 31.66 -2.52
N LYS A 139 -47.45 32.84 -2.63
CA LYS A 139 -47.20 33.84 -3.69
C LYS A 139 -45.98 34.71 -3.35
N LEU A 140 -44.83 34.06 -3.18
CA LEU A 140 -43.63 34.67 -2.58
C LEU A 140 -43.06 35.86 -3.36
N LEU A 141 -43.21 35.92 -4.70
CA LEU A 141 -42.74 37.07 -5.49
C LEU A 141 -43.54 38.34 -5.22
N LEU A 142 -44.86 38.21 -5.03
CA LEU A 142 -45.73 39.33 -4.71
C LEU A 142 -45.45 39.82 -3.29
N ALA A 143 -45.31 38.90 -2.34
CA ALA A 143 -44.89 39.21 -0.99
C ALA A 143 -43.53 39.93 -0.97
N SER A 144 -42.52 39.39 -1.66
CA SER A 144 -41.19 40.00 -1.76
C SER A 144 -41.22 41.40 -2.40
N LYS A 145 -42.07 41.62 -3.40
CA LYS A 145 -42.25 42.94 -4.01
C LYS A 145 -42.78 43.96 -2.98
N ASN A 146 -43.85 43.62 -2.27
CA ASN A 146 -44.43 44.50 -1.26
C ASN A 146 -43.45 44.79 -0.12
N ILE A 147 -42.74 43.77 0.37
CA ILE A 147 -41.69 43.94 1.39
C ILE A 147 -40.62 44.89 0.87
N MET A 148 -40.12 44.70 -0.35
CA MET A 148 -39.09 45.57 -0.91
C MET A 148 -39.55 47.03 -1.04
N GLU A 149 -40.80 47.29 -1.44
CA GLU A 149 -41.35 48.64 -1.51
C GLU A 149 -41.43 49.30 -0.13
N LEU A 150 -41.87 48.55 0.90
CA LEU A 150 -41.92 49.02 2.28
C LEU A 150 -40.52 49.25 2.87
N GLU A 151 -39.57 48.34 2.60
CA GLU A 151 -38.18 48.49 3.03
C GLU A 151 -37.48 49.65 2.33
N HIS A 152 -37.74 49.87 1.04
CA HIS A 152 -37.20 51.01 0.30
C HIS A 152 -37.70 52.34 0.87
N ALA A 153 -38.99 52.46 1.13
CA ALA A 153 -39.56 53.65 1.77
C ALA A 153 -38.96 53.89 3.16
N ARG A 154 -38.80 52.83 3.98
CA ARG A 154 -38.13 52.90 5.29
C ARG A 154 -36.69 53.37 5.15
N ASP A 155 -35.94 52.76 4.23
CA ASP A 155 -34.50 52.96 4.07
C ASP A 155 -34.17 54.35 3.49
N ASP A 156 -35.00 54.88 2.60
CA ASP A 156 -34.86 56.23 2.05
C ASP A 156 -35.13 57.30 3.13
N LEU A 157 -36.20 57.13 3.93
CA LEU A 157 -36.48 58.00 5.08
C LEU A 157 -35.32 57.96 6.09
N MET A 158 -34.80 56.77 6.39
CA MET A 158 -33.64 56.63 7.27
C MET A 158 -32.37 57.24 6.69
N PHE A 159 -32.19 57.21 5.38
CA PHE A 159 -31.05 57.84 4.72
C PHE A 159 -31.12 59.36 4.80
N GLU A 160 -32.30 59.97 4.58
CA GLU A 160 -32.49 61.41 4.75
C GLU A 160 -32.24 61.87 6.20
N VAL A 161 -32.70 61.10 7.20
CA VAL A 161 -32.37 61.34 8.61
C VAL A 161 -30.86 61.21 8.85
N HIS A 162 -30.20 60.23 8.22
CA HIS A 162 -28.76 60.02 8.37
C HIS A 162 -27.93 61.17 7.79
N LYS A 163 -28.35 61.78 6.66
CA LYS A 163 -27.66 62.92 6.03
C LYS A 163 -27.60 64.15 6.94
N LEU A 164 -28.59 64.35 7.82
CA LEU A 164 -28.70 65.55 8.63
C LEU A 164 -27.62 65.69 9.72
N GLN A 165 -27.10 64.58 10.25
CA GLN A 165 -26.11 64.55 11.34
C GLN A 165 -26.43 65.49 12.53
N GLN A 166 -27.73 65.73 12.84
CA GLN A 166 -28.16 66.59 13.95
C GLN A 166 -28.38 65.79 15.27
N GLY A 167 -28.39 66.50 16.41
CA GLY A 167 -28.40 65.91 17.76
C GLY A 167 -29.58 65.00 18.14
N ASN A 168 -30.66 64.94 17.34
CA ASN A 168 -31.82 64.05 17.54
C ASN A 168 -31.88 62.86 16.54
N ALA A 169 -30.87 62.67 15.68
CA ALA A 169 -30.89 61.67 14.63
C ALA A 169 -31.11 60.24 15.15
N ASP A 170 -30.65 59.91 16.36
CA ASP A 170 -30.81 58.57 16.92
C ASP A 170 -32.23 58.32 17.48
N TYR A 171 -32.90 59.37 17.98
CA TYR A 171 -34.31 59.29 18.37
C TYR A 171 -35.21 59.05 17.14
N GLU A 172 -34.98 59.81 16.07
CA GLU A 172 -35.74 59.68 14.81
C GLU A 172 -35.51 58.34 14.11
N LYS A 173 -34.26 57.84 14.08
CA LYS A 173 -33.96 56.49 13.60
C LYS A 173 -34.69 55.42 14.41
N ASN A 174 -34.74 55.57 15.73
CA ASN A 174 -35.43 54.60 16.59
C ASN A 174 -36.95 54.64 16.40
N LEU A 175 -37.53 55.83 16.21
CA LEU A 175 -38.95 55.97 15.86
C LEU A 175 -39.29 55.26 14.55
N LEU A 176 -38.48 55.46 13.50
CA LEU A 176 -38.65 54.77 12.22
C LEU A 176 -38.49 53.24 12.36
N LYS A 177 -37.52 52.77 13.14
CA LYS A 177 -37.37 51.34 13.44
C LYS A 177 -38.61 50.76 14.12
N THR A 178 -39.17 51.45 15.11
CA THR A 178 -40.39 51.00 15.80
C THR A 178 -41.59 50.99 14.86
N TYR A 179 -41.76 52.03 14.04
CA TYR A 179 -42.88 52.13 13.11
C TYR A 179 -42.87 51.02 12.05
N PHE A 180 -41.70 50.70 11.48
CA PHE A 180 -41.56 49.65 10.46
C PHE A 180 -41.25 48.25 11.04
N SER A 181 -41.43 48.03 12.35
CA SER A 181 -41.07 46.77 13.01
C SER A 181 -41.85 45.55 12.47
N GLU A 182 -43.11 45.72 12.07
CA GLU A 182 -43.91 44.64 11.45
C GLU A 182 -43.36 44.20 10.09
N VAL A 183 -42.69 45.10 9.34
CA VAL A 183 -42.04 44.74 8.07
C VAL A 183 -40.88 43.77 8.32
N GLU A 184 -40.15 43.93 9.42
CA GLU A 184 -39.09 42.99 9.79
C GLU A 184 -39.64 41.59 10.12
N LYS A 185 -40.83 41.50 10.73
CA LYS A 185 -41.51 40.21 10.95
C LYS A 185 -41.90 39.53 9.63
N LEU A 186 -42.47 40.29 8.68
CA LEU A 186 -42.79 39.78 7.34
C LEU A 186 -41.56 39.27 6.60
N VAL A 187 -40.42 39.97 6.70
CA VAL A 187 -39.13 39.50 6.16
C VAL A 187 -38.74 38.16 6.78
N GLN A 188 -38.87 38.00 8.09
CA GLN A 188 -38.53 36.75 8.79
C GLN A 188 -39.47 35.60 8.37
N GLU A 189 -40.76 35.86 8.19
CA GLU A 189 -41.74 34.88 7.72
C GLU A 189 -41.49 34.46 6.27
N LEU A 190 -41.24 35.42 5.38
CA LEU A 190 -40.84 35.14 3.99
C LEU A 190 -39.54 34.32 3.97
N ALA A 191 -38.55 34.68 4.79
CA ALA A 191 -37.29 33.96 4.89
C ALA A 191 -37.52 32.51 5.35
N LYS A 192 -38.39 32.26 6.35
CA LYS A 192 -38.75 30.90 6.79
C LYS A 192 -39.31 30.05 5.64
N GLN A 193 -40.20 30.61 4.82
CA GLN A 193 -40.75 29.90 3.64
C GLN A 193 -39.67 29.62 2.58
N ILE A 194 -38.80 30.59 2.31
CA ILE A 194 -37.66 30.42 1.39
C ILE A 194 -36.72 29.31 1.88
N TRP A 195 -36.37 29.29 3.16
CA TRP A 195 -35.50 28.26 3.74
C TRP A 195 -36.16 26.89 3.73
N TYR A 196 -37.47 26.80 3.94
CA TYR A 196 -38.21 25.55 3.82
C TYR A 196 -38.12 24.98 2.39
N ILE A 197 -38.30 25.82 1.36
CA ILE A 197 -38.17 25.42 -0.04
C ILE A 197 -36.72 25.01 -0.36
N CYS A 198 -35.73 25.80 0.08
CA CYS A 198 -34.31 25.49 -0.15
C CYS A 198 -33.90 24.19 0.57
N ALA A 199 -34.38 23.95 1.79
CA ALA A 199 -34.10 22.74 2.54
C ALA A 199 -34.63 21.49 1.84
N ARG A 200 -35.73 21.61 1.09
CA ARG A 200 -36.33 20.53 0.29
C ARG A 200 -35.90 20.56 -1.18
N CYS A 201 -34.75 21.16 -1.50
CA CYS A 201 -34.30 21.36 -2.88
C CYS A 201 -34.32 20.06 -3.70
N LEU A 202 -33.77 18.96 -3.17
CA LEU A 202 -33.71 17.70 -3.92
C LEU A 202 -35.08 17.02 -4.02
N GLU A 203 -35.90 17.06 -2.97
CA GLU A 203 -37.27 16.53 -3.00
C GLU A 203 -38.18 17.32 -3.95
N ALA A 204 -38.05 18.66 -3.95
CA ALA A 204 -38.82 19.55 -4.80
C ALA A 204 -38.56 19.26 -6.28
N VAL A 205 -37.32 18.92 -6.63
CA VAL A 205 -36.97 18.64 -8.02
C VAL A 205 -37.19 17.17 -8.42
N ARG A 206 -37.29 16.26 -7.45
CA ARG A 206 -37.78 14.88 -7.68
C ARG A 206 -39.28 14.80 -7.93
N GLY A 207 -40.04 15.73 -7.36
CA GLY A 207 -41.50 15.67 -7.25
C GLY A 207 -42.27 16.26 -8.43
N LEU A 208 -43.50 16.70 -8.14
CA LEU A 208 -44.46 17.32 -9.07
C LEU A 208 -43.87 18.51 -9.84
N ASP A 209 -44.44 18.81 -11.01
CA ASP A 209 -44.04 19.91 -11.92
C ASP A 209 -43.92 21.30 -11.25
N GLN A 210 -44.59 21.52 -10.12
CA GLN A 210 -44.58 22.80 -9.41
C GLN A 210 -43.34 23.03 -8.51
N GLY A 211 -42.61 21.97 -8.13
CA GLY A 211 -41.47 22.05 -7.21
C GLY A 211 -40.28 22.85 -7.76
N PRO A 212 -39.78 22.58 -8.98
CA PRO A 212 -38.73 23.39 -9.62
C PRO A 212 -39.12 24.87 -9.73
N MET A 213 -40.40 25.16 -10.02
CA MET A 213 -40.90 26.54 -10.11
C MET A 213 -40.84 27.28 -8.77
N GLN A 214 -41.18 26.61 -7.66
CA GLN A 214 -41.07 27.16 -6.31
C GLN A 214 -39.60 27.42 -5.93
N LEU A 215 -38.70 26.50 -6.26
CA LEU A 215 -37.26 26.67 -6.02
C LEU A 215 -36.68 27.84 -6.81
N VAL A 216 -36.97 27.94 -8.11
CA VAL A 216 -36.56 29.09 -8.95
C VAL A 216 -37.13 30.40 -8.39
N THR A 217 -38.36 30.38 -7.90
CA THR A 217 -38.98 31.55 -7.26
C THR A 217 -38.22 31.99 -6.02
N ALA A 218 -37.88 31.06 -5.12
CA ALA A 218 -37.09 31.34 -3.93
C ALA A 218 -35.69 31.88 -4.29
N LEU A 219 -35.01 31.28 -5.27
CA LEU A 219 -33.69 31.71 -5.73
C LEU A 219 -33.71 33.09 -6.40
N ARG A 220 -34.77 33.43 -7.14
CA ARG A 220 -34.97 34.77 -7.71
C ARG A 220 -35.07 35.84 -6.63
N ILE A 221 -35.75 35.53 -5.52
CA ILE A 221 -35.84 36.45 -4.37
C ILE A 221 -34.45 36.60 -3.75
N ILE A 222 -33.72 35.50 -3.51
CA ILE A 222 -32.36 35.54 -2.97
C ILE A 222 -31.43 36.42 -3.84
N GLU A 223 -31.43 36.22 -5.16
CA GLU A 223 -30.59 37.03 -6.07
C GLU A 223 -30.98 38.51 -6.10
N ARG A 224 -32.26 38.82 -5.87
CA ARG A 224 -32.72 40.19 -5.74
C ARG A 224 -32.19 40.83 -4.45
N GLU A 225 -32.23 40.09 -3.36
CA GLU A 225 -31.70 40.53 -2.06
C GLU A 225 -30.19 40.75 -2.09
N GLU A 226 -29.43 39.85 -2.73
CA GLU A 226 -27.98 40.00 -2.93
C GLU A 226 -27.63 41.23 -3.78
N ARG A 227 -28.47 41.57 -4.77
CA ARG A 227 -28.29 42.78 -5.58
C ARG A 227 -28.50 44.05 -4.75
N ILE A 228 -29.46 44.04 -3.83
CA ILE A 228 -29.70 45.15 -2.89
C ILE A 228 -28.51 45.28 -1.93
N ASP A 229 -28.03 44.17 -1.38
CA ASP A 229 -26.84 44.15 -0.51
C ASP A 229 -25.62 44.75 -1.24
N LYS A 230 -25.38 44.31 -2.48
CA LYS A 230 -24.29 44.84 -3.31
C LYS A 230 -24.43 46.34 -3.59
N TYR A 231 -25.64 46.81 -3.90
CA TYR A 231 -25.90 48.22 -4.14
C TYR A 231 -25.48 49.10 -2.95
N TYR A 232 -25.82 48.70 -1.72
CA TYR A 232 -25.43 49.45 -0.52
C TYR A 232 -23.94 49.31 -0.20
N LEU A 233 -23.34 48.14 -0.45
CA LEU A 233 -21.89 47.94 -0.27
C LEU A 233 -21.07 48.82 -1.22
N ASP A 234 -21.44 48.88 -2.50
CA ASP A 234 -20.74 49.66 -3.52
C ASP A 234 -20.84 51.18 -3.24
N ARG A 235 -21.96 51.63 -2.68
CA ARG A 235 -22.21 53.05 -2.38
C ARG A 235 -21.76 53.49 -0.98
N ARG A 236 -21.27 52.57 -0.15
CA ARG A 236 -20.96 52.81 1.28
C ARG A 236 -20.00 53.98 1.52
N THR A 237 -19.02 54.16 0.66
CA THR A 237 -18.04 55.27 0.73
C THR A 237 -18.64 56.61 0.31
N VAL A 238 -19.59 56.60 -0.64
CA VAL A 238 -20.26 57.78 -1.18
C VAL A 238 -21.41 58.24 -0.29
N THR A 239 -22.06 57.32 0.44
CA THR A 239 -23.22 57.59 1.32
C THR A 239 -22.83 57.89 2.76
N ASN A 240 -21.60 58.33 3.01
CA ASN A 240 -21.10 58.64 4.35
C ASN A 240 -21.25 57.48 5.34
N ASN A 241 -20.99 56.25 4.86
CA ASN A 241 -21.08 55.00 5.64
C ASN A 241 -22.50 54.63 6.11
N PHE A 242 -23.55 55.13 5.45
CA PHE A 242 -24.92 54.68 5.68
C PHE A 242 -25.14 53.24 5.22
N MET A 243 -25.77 52.44 6.09
CA MET A 243 -26.21 51.08 5.79
C MET A 243 -27.57 50.85 6.46
N PRO A 244 -28.58 50.35 5.72
CA PRO A 244 -29.86 50.02 6.32
C PRO A 244 -29.74 48.96 7.43
N PRO A 245 -30.61 49.00 8.46
CA PRO A 245 -30.66 47.98 9.50
C PRO A 245 -30.85 46.58 8.90
N GLY A 246 -30.06 45.60 9.36
CA GLY A 246 -30.17 44.21 8.92
C GLY A 246 -29.53 43.88 7.57
N ARG A 247 -28.82 44.83 6.93
CA ARG A 247 -28.03 44.64 5.71
C ARG A 247 -26.52 44.63 6.04
N PRO A 248 -25.67 43.89 5.31
CA PRO A 248 -26.03 42.92 4.28
C PRO A 248 -26.66 41.66 4.91
N ARG A 249 -27.62 41.06 4.19
CA ARG A 249 -28.35 39.87 4.64
C ARG A 249 -27.64 38.56 4.29
N ALA A 250 -26.86 38.55 3.20
CA ALA A 250 -26.10 37.40 2.71
C ALA A 250 -26.97 36.13 2.55
N TRP A 251 -28.14 36.27 1.93
CA TRP A 251 -29.11 35.18 1.76
C TRP A 251 -28.60 34.06 0.85
N ARG A 252 -27.67 34.35 -0.07
CA ARG A 252 -27.00 33.32 -0.87
C ARG A 252 -26.18 32.38 0.02
N GLN A 253 -25.40 32.92 0.95
CA GLN A 253 -24.60 32.12 1.88
C GLN A 253 -25.51 31.26 2.77
N LYS A 254 -26.57 31.87 3.32
CA LYS A 254 -27.58 31.15 4.13
C LYS A 254 -28.30 30.05 3.35
N CYS A 255 -28.62 30.27 2.07
CA CYS A 255 -29.22 29.25 1.21
C CYS A 255 -28.34 28.00 1.12
N ILE A 256 -27.04 28.20 0.85
CA ILE A 256 -26.06 27.11 0.78
C ILE A 256 -25.92 26.40 2.14
N GLU A 257 -25.92 27.14 3.25
CA GLU A 257 -25.88 26.57 4.61
C GLU A 257 -27.11 25.71 4.93
N VAL A 258 -28.31 26.17 4.55
CA VAL A 258 -29.56 25.43 4.73
C VAL A 258 -29.52 24.12 3.93
N ILE A 259 -29.09 24.17 2.66
CA ILE A 259 -28.95 22.96 1.82
C ILE A 259 -27.91 22.01 2.44
N ALA A 260 -26.75 22.51 2.85
CA ALA A 260 -25.71 21.70 3.48
C ALA A 260 -26.19 21.05 4.78
N LYS A 261 -27.01 21.75 5.58
CA LYS A 261 -27.63 21.19 6.78
C LYS A 261 -28.59 20.05 6.45
N THR A 262 -29.42 20.17 5.41
CA THR A 262 -30.29 19.06 4.98
C THR A 262 -29.46 17.86 4.53
N VAL A 263 -28.42 18.06 3.71
CA VAL A 263 -27.55 16.97 3.25
C VAL A 263 -26.94 16.24 4.45
N ARG A 264 -26.46 16.99 5.46
CA ARG A 264 -25.94 16.41 6.70
C ARG A 264 -26.98 15.59 7.45
N GLN A 265 -28.16 16.16 7.71
CA GLN A 265 -29.26 15.48 8.39
C GLN A 265 -29.71 14.21 7.67
N ARG A 266 -29.64 14.20 6.33
CA ARG A 266 -29.96 13.04 5.52
C ARG A 266 -28.94 11.92 5.70
N ILE A 267 -27.65 12.21 5.68
CA ILE A 267 -26.58 11.20 5.86
C ILE A 267 -26.52 10.68 7.30
N GLU A 268 -26.66 11.56 8.30
CA GLU A 268 -26.66 11.19 9.71
C GLU A 268 -27.94 10.43 10.10
N GLY A 269 -29.10 10.89 9.61
CA GLY A 269 -30.41 10.30 9.93
C GLY A 269 -30.64 8.90 9.35
N ASN A 270 -29.78 8.44 8.44
CA ASN A 270 -29.83 7.09 7.87
C ASN A 270 -29.19 6.02 8.76
N GLN A 271 -28.54 6.40 9.85
CA GLN A 271 -28.04 5.44 10.83
C GLN A 271 -29.17 5.00 11.78
N LEU A 272 -29.89 3.96 11.37
CA LEU A 272 -31.03 3.41 12.11
C LEU A 272 -30.64 2.32 13.11
N GLU A 273 -29.47 1.71 12.93
CA GLU A 273 -28.98 0.57 13.69
C GLU A 273 -27.61 0.91 14.29
N ASP A 274 -27.32 0.31 15.44
CA ASP A 274 -26.01 0.30 16.06
C ASP A 274 -25.53 -1.14 16.29
N ARG A 275 -24.32 -1.27 16.84
CA ARG A 275 -23.71 -2.57 17.16
C ARG A 275 -24.57 -3.43 18.10
N SER A 276 -25.38 -2.82 18.97
CA SER A 276 -26.22 -3.55 19.92
C SER A 276 -27.44 -4.20 19.26
N ILE A 277 -27.94 -3.60 18.19
CA ILE A 277 -29.10 -4.08 17.44
C ILE A 277 -28.69 -5.07 16.35
N ASN A 278 -27.60 -4.79 15.62
CA ASN A 278 -27.17 -5.60 14.49
C ASN A 278 -25.65 -5.63 14.34
N LYS A 279 -25.06 -6.82 14.28
CA LYS A 279 -23.61 -7.00 14.05
C LYS A 279 -23.13 -6.48 12.69
N GLN A 280 -24.03 -6.31 11.73
CA GLN A 280 -23.74 -5.76 10.39
C GLN A 280 -24.24 -4.32 10.21
N TRP A 281 -24.45 -3.58 11.30
CA TRP A 281 -24.95 -2.21 11.26
C TRP A 281 -24.11 -1.30 10.33
N LEU A 282 -22.78 -1.42 10.37
CA LEU A 282 -21.89 -0.57 9.59
C LEU A 282 -21.99 -0.85 8.09
N ALA A 283 -21.95 -2.11 7.66
CA ALA A 283 -22.19 -2.48 6.26
C ALA A 283 -23.53 -1.95 5.73
N ARG A 284 -24.61 -2.08 6.51
CA ARG A 284 -25.95 -1.58 6.13
C ARG A 284 -25.96 -0.06 6.04
N TYR A 285 -25.38 0.63 7.02
CA TYR A 285 -25.26 2.09 7.02
C TYR A 285 -24.48 2.60 5.80
N LEU A 286 -23.33 1.98 5.50
CA LEU A 286 -22.48 2.31 4.37
C LEU A 286 -23.17 2.07 3.03
N GLU A 287 -23.98 1.01 2.91
CA GLU A 287 -24.77 0.74 1.71
C GLU A 287 -25.91 1.75 1.52
N VAL A 288 -26.60 2.14 2.60
CA VAL A 288 -27.59 3.22 2.53
C VAL A 288 -26.93 4.54 2.13
N CYS A 289 -25.75 4.85 2.67
CA CYS A 289 -24.98 6.04 2.27
C CYS A 289 -24.63 6.00 0.78
N ARG A 290 -24.21 4.83 0.26
CA ARG A 290 -23.92 4.63 -1.17
C ARG A 290 -25.13 4.92 -2.05
N LEU A 291 -26.28 4.32 -1.72
CA LEU A 291 -27.52 4.51 -2.48
C LEU A 291 -27.98 5.97 -2.48
N VAL A 292 -27.97 6.60 -1.30
CA VAL A 292 -28.41 7.98 -1.11
C VAL A 292 -27.49 8.95 -1.83
N LEU A 293 -26.16 8.77 -1.72
CA LEU A 293 -25.17 9.58 -2.44
C LEU A 293 -25.40 9.56 -3.96
N VAL A 294 -25.50 8.37 -4.56
CA VAL A 294 -25.60 8.24 -6.02
C VAL A 294 -26.94 8.77 -6.52
N ASP A 295 -28.04 8.47 -5.83
CA ASP A 295 -29.37 8.94 -6.21
C ASP A 295 -29.49 10.47 -6.07
N ASP A 296 -29.06 11.03 -4.93
CA ASP A 296 -29.10 12.47 -4.68
C ASP A 296 -28.23 13.27 -5.66
N LEU A 297 -27.00 12.81 -5.95
CA LEU A 297 -26.13 13.50 -6.91
C LEU A 297 -26.66 13.38 -8.34
N THR A 298 -27.32 12.28 -8.70
CA THR A 298 -27.98 12.13 -10.01
C THR A 298 -29.13 13.13 -10.16
N VAL A 299 -29.94 13.30 -9.11
CA VAL A 299 -31.02 14.28 -9.05
C VAL A 299 -30.49 15.71 -9.04
N ALA A 300 -29.43 15.99 -8.27
CA ALA A 300 -28.81 17.31 -8.23
C ALA A 300 -28.33 17.73 -9.63
N LYS A 301 -27.74 16.80 -10.38
CA LYS A 301 -27.26 17.05 -11.73
C LYS A 301 -28.36 17.27 -12.75
N SER A 302 -29.33 16.36 -12.79
CA SER A 302 -30.40 16.36 -13.81
C SER A 302 -31.45 17.43 -13.54
N GLY A 303 -31.75 17.67 -12.26
CA GLY A 303 -32.85 18.50 -11.83
C GLY A 303 -32.44 19.83 -11.18
N ALA A 304 -31.52 19.80 -10.20
CA ALA A 304 -31.20 21.03 -9.46
C ALA A 304 -30.41 22.01 -10.34
N VAL A 305 -29.45 21.55 -11.14
CA VAL A 305 -28.62 22.42 -12.02
C VAL A 305 -29.46 23.39 -12.88
N PRO A 306 -30.52 22.95 -13.60
CA PRO A 306 -31.41 23.87 -14.34
C PRO A 306 -32.08 24.98 -13.50
N CYS A 307 -32.28 24.78 -12.19
CA CYS A 307 -32.98 25.73 -11.33
C CYS A 307 -32.07 26.83 -10.79
N PHE A 308 -30.75 26.58 -10.69
CA PHE A 308 -29.79 27.52 -10.09
C PHE A 308 -29.08 28.37 -11.15
N PRO A 309 -28.70 29.62 -10.81
CA PRO A 309 -27.82 30.40 -11.66
C PRO A 309 -26.45 29.73 -11.86
N PRO A 310 -25.81 29.81 -13.05
CA PRO A 310 -24.55 29.10 -13.33
C PRO A 310 -23.41 29.42 -12.35
N HIS A 311 -23.35 30.66 -11.86
CA HIS A 311 -22.31 31.10 -10.93
C HIS A 311 -22.41 30.49 -9.52
N TYR A 312 -23.53 29.83 -9.18
CA TYR A 312 -23.63 29.07 -7.93
C TYR A 312 -22.75 27.82 -7.93
N ASN A 313 -22.50 27.27 -9.13
CA ASN A 313 -21.86 25.97 -9.31
C ASN A 313 -22.44 24.89 -8.40
N ILE A 314 -23.77 24.77 -8.41
CA ILE A 314 -24.52 24.02 -7.39
C ILE A 314 -24.19 22.53 -7.38
N TYR A 315 -23.88 21.94 -8.55
CA TYR A 315 -23.54 20.53 -8.64
C TYR A 315 -22.26 20.20 -7.88
N ASP A 316 -21.18 20.95 -8.15
CA ASP A 316 -19.90 20.76 -7.45
C ASP A 316 -20.04 21.04 -5.95
N ARG A 317 -20.91 21.98 -5.56
CA ARG A 317 -21.25 22.21 -4.15
C ARG A 317 -21.96 21.01 -3.52
N PHE A 318 -22.91 20.38 -4.20
CA PHE A 318 -23.54 19.14 -3.71
C PHE A 318 -22.50 18.03 -3.57
N VAL A 319 -21.65 17.81 -4.58
CA VAL A 319 -20.56 16.83 -4.51
C VAL A 319 -19.68 17.06 -3.28
N GLY A 320 -19.24 18.31 -3.07
CA GLY A 320 -18.46 18.69 -1.89
C GLY A 320 -19.21 18.51 -0.57
N MET A 321 -20.49 18.86 -0.49
CA MET A 321 -21.31 18.68 0.72
C MET A 321 -21.43 17.20 1.10
N TYR A 322 -21.79 16.33 0.15
CA TYR A 322 -21.92 14.90 0.41
C TYR A 322 -20.56 14.28 0.78
N HIS A 323 -19.50 14.62 0.05
CA HIS A 323 -18.15 14.13 0.36
C HIS A 323 -17.71 14.54 1.78
N ASN A 324 -17.88 15.80 2.14
CA ASN A 324 -17.49 16.30 3.47
C ASN A 324 -18.34 15.69 4.60
N CYS A 325 -19.64 15.51 4.39
CA CYS A 325 -20.52 14.88 5.37
C CYS A 325 -20.14 13.42 5.63
N ILE A 326 -19.95 12.64 4.56
CA ILE A 326 -19.50 11.25 4.68
C ILE A 326 -18.12 11.19 5.33
N SER A 327 -17.17 12.01 4.88
CA SER A 327 -15.81 12.08 5.47
C SER A 327 -15.85 12.37 6.96
N SER A 328 -16.65 13.35 7.40
CA SER A 328 -16.81 13.69 8.82
C SER A 328 -17.37 12.51 9.61
N ARG A 329 -18.42 11.86 9.11
CA ARG A 329 -19.03 10.73 9.81
C ARG A 329 -18.13 9.52 9.89
N LEU A 330 -17.44 9.18 8.80
CA LEU A 330 -16.47 8.07 8.80
C LEU A 330 -15.29 8.36 9.73
N ARG A 331 -14.89 9.62 9.89
CA ARG A 331 -13.84 10.00 10.85
C ARG A 331 -14.30 9.80 12.29
N GLU A 332 -15.55 10.09 12.61
CA GLU A 332 -16.14 9.80 13.91
C GLU A 332 -16.13 8.29 14.19
N ILE A 333 -16.62 7.48 13.23
CA ILE A 333 -16.61 6.01 13.34
C ILE A 333 -15.18 5.47 13.49
N ALA A 334 -14.23 5.99 12.71
CA ALA A 334 -12.82 5.60 12.77
C ALA A 334 -12.13 5.97 14.10
N SER A 335 -12.70 6.90 14.88
CA SER A 335 -12.16 7.28 16.20
C SER A 335 -12.59 6.32 17.32
N GLU A 336 -13.59 5.48 17.06
CA GLU A 336 -14.07 4.47 17.99
C GLU A 336 -13.25 3.17 17.90
N LYS A 337 -13.40 2.29 18.89
CA LYS A 337 -12.80 0.95 18.84
C LYS A 337 -13.66 0.03 17.98
N LEU A 338 -13.18 -0.25 16.77
CA LEU A 338 -13.86 -1.09 15.80
C LEU A 338 -13.53 -2.58 15.97
N GLU A 339 -14.51 -3.44 15.70
CA GLU A 339 -14.34 -4.88 15.59
C GLU A 339 -13.74 -5.27 14.23
N LYS A 340 -13.22 -6.50 14.09
CA LYS A 340 -12.56 -6.95 12.84
C LYS A 340 -13.44 -6.80 11.61
N ASN A 341 -14.70 -7.21 11.71
CA ASN A 341 -15.69 -7.08 10.64
C ASN A 341 -15.96 -5.62 10.28
N GLU A 342 -16.04 -4.73 11.27
CA GLU A 342 -16.25 -3.29 11.06
C GLU A 342 -15.03 -2.64 10.40
N LEU A 343 -13.81 -3.03 10.79
CA LEU A 343 -12.57 -2.59 10.15
C LEU A 343 -12.54 -2.99 8.66
N VAL A 344 -12.87 -4.25 8.36
CA VAL A 344 -12.96 -4.76 6.97
C VAL A 344 -14.00 -3.96 6.18
N GLN A 345 -15.20 -3.77 6.73
CA GLN A 345 -16.29 -3.03 6.07
C GLN A 345 -15.92 -1.57 5.82
N LEU A 346 -15.32 -0.89 6.78
CA LEU A 346 -14.92 0.51 6.65
C LEU A 346 -13.79 0.68 5.61
N LEU A 347 -12.72 -0.11 5.72
CA LEU A 347 -11.56 0.02 4.85
C LEU A 347 -11.87 -0.38 3.40
N SER A 348 -12.62 -1.46 3.20
CA SER A 348 -13.08 -1.86 1.85
C SER A 348 -13.96 -0.78 1.21
N TRP A 349 -14.87 -0.17 1.99
CA TRP A 349 -15.73 0.89 1.49
C TRP A 349 -14.96 2.17 1.13
N VAL A 350 -13.97 2.55 1.94
CA VAL A 350 -13.10 3.70 1.66
C VAL A 350 -12.34 3.51 0.35
N ASN A 351 -11.85 2.29 0.08
CA ASN A 351 -11.18 1.99 -1.19
C ASN A 351 -12.14 1.89 -2.38
N ALA A 352 -13.38 1.43 -2.16
CA ALA A 352 -14.41 1.37 -3.18
C ALA A 352 -15.07 2.73 -3.48
N TYR A 353 -14.91 3.75 -2.64
CA TYR A 353 -15.62 5.03 -2.73
C TYR A 353 -15.39 5.78 -4.06
N GLY A 354 -14.17 5.70 -4.61
CA GLY A 354 -13.82 6.28 -5.91
C GLY A 354 -14.26 5.45 -7.12
N GLY A 355 -14.80 4.25 -6.90
CA GLY A 355 -15.14 3.28 -7.93
C GLY A 355 -16.41 3.61 -8.73
N ASP A 356 -16.68 2.75 -9.72
CA ASP A 356 -17.77 2.86 -10.71
C ASP A 356 -19.18 2.67 -10.11
N GLN A 357 -19.28 2.14 -8.89
CA GLN A 357 -20.54 1.94 -8.16
C GLN A 357 -20.89 3.09 -7.19
N MET A 358 -19.99 4.07 -7.04
CA MET A 358 -20.12 5.18 -6.09
C MET A 358 -19.82 6.51 -6.79
N LEU A 359 -18.80 7.27 -6.34
CA LEU A 359 -18.50 8.59 -6.87
C LEU A 359 -18.01 8.55 -8.33
N GLY A 360 -17.35 7.47 -8.73
CA GLY A 360 -16.86 7.23 -10.09
C GLY A 360 -17.95 6.75 -11.07
N THR A 361 -19.21 6.69 -10.66
CA THR A 361 -20.31 6.26 -11.53
C THR A 361 -20.38 7.14 -12.80
N PRO A 362 -20.40 6.56 -14.01
CA PRO A 362 -20.39 7.34 -15.27
C PRO A 362 -21.52 8.37 -15.41
N LYS A 363 -22.67 8.12 -14.78
CA LYS A 363 -23.83 9.04 -14.75
C LYS A 363 -23.50 10.37 -14.06
N LEU A 364 -22.66 10.33 -13.03
CA LEU A 364 -22.27 11.51 -12.27
C LEU A 364 -21.27 12.38 -13.06
N GLN A 365 -20.43 11.79 -13.93
CA GLN A 365 -19.36 12.48 -14.66
C GLN A 365 -18.42 13.29 -13.74
N ILE A 366 -18.12 12.73 -12.57
CA ILE A 366 -17.17 13.28 -11.62
C ILE A 366 -15.81 12.65 -11.90
N ASN A 367 -14.75 13.45 -11.94
CA ASN A 367 -13.39 12.90 -11.91
C ASN A 367 -13.04 12.52 -10.47
N ALA A 368 -13.55 11.37 -10.02
CA ALA A 368 -13.39 10.89 -8.65
C ALA A 368 -11.92 10.74 -8.26
N ALA A 369 -11.06 10.29 -9.18
CA ALA A 369 -9.63 10.11 -8.94
C ALA A 369 -8.91 11.43 -8.62
N ALA A 370 -9.16 12.49 -9.41
CA ALA A 370 -8.58 13.80 -9.13
C ALA A 370 -9.09 14.39 -7.81
N MET A 371 -10.40 14.26 -7.55
CA MET A 371 -11.00 14.77 -6.31
C MET A 371 -10.44 14.10 -5.06
N LEU A 372 -10.27 12.77 -5.08
CA LEU A 372 -9.74 12.02 -3.95
C LEU A 372 -8.24 12.20 -3.75
N ALA A 373 -7.50 12.63 -4.79
CA ALA A 373 -6.10 13.01 -4.66
C ALA A 373 -5.94 14.32 -3.86
N ASP A 374 -6.81 15.30 -4.10
CA ASP A 374 -6.79 16.60 -3.40
C ASP A 374 -7.48 16.53 -2.03
N HIS A 375 -8.59 15.79 -1.95
CA HIS A 375 -9.45 15.68 -0.78
C HIS A 375 -9.78 14.20 -0.52
N PRO A 376 -8.89 13.46 0.18
CA PRO A 376 -9.13 12.06 0.48
C PRO A 376 -10.27 11.91 1.48
N LEU A 377 -11.07 10.86 1.31
CA LEU A 377 -12.22 10.56 2.16
C LEU A 377 -11.86 10.43 3.64
N LEU A 378 -10.76 9.73 3.92
CA LEU A 378 -10.11 9.70 5.23
C LEU A 378 -8.66 10.17 5.09
N PRO A 379 -8.12 10.92 6.08
CA PRO A 379 -6.70 11.26 6.09
C PRO A 379 -5.83 10.01 6.06
N ARG A 380 -4.70 10.05 5.34
CA ARG A 380 -3.76 8.93 5.26
C ARG A 380 -3.36 8.36 6.65
N PRO A 381 -3.05 9.17 7.68
CA PRO A 381 -2.72 8.64 9.01
C PRO A 381 -3.85 7.83 9.65
N THR A 382 -5.10 8.23 9.42
CA THR A 382 -6.27 7.51 9.93
C THR A 382 -6.42 6.16 9.23
N VAL A 383 -6.22 6.10 7.91
CA VAL A 383 -6.25 4.83 7.16
C VAL A 383 -5.15 3.89 7.65
N THR A 384 -3.92 4.39 7.80
CA THR A 384 -2.80 3.62 8.36
C THR A 384 -3.13 3.07 9.74
N GLN A 385 -3.65 3.91 10.65
CA GLN A 385 -4.05 3.50 11.99
C GLN A 385 -5.13 2.39 11.98
N LEU A 386 -6.12 2.47 11.08
CA LEU A 386 -7.15 1.44 10.93
C LEU A 386 -6.56 0.13 10.38
N CYS A 387 -5.63 0.21 9.43
CA CYS A 387 -4.91 -0.95 8.92
C CYS A 387 -4.04 -1.61 10.01
N ASP A 388 -3.33 -0.82 10.83
CA ASP A 388 -2.56 -1.33 11.97
C ASP A 388 -3.46 -2.03 13.00
N GLN A 389 -4.63 -1.46 13.30
CA GLN A 389 -5.62 -2.10 14.16
C GLN A 389 -6.11 -3.43 13.58
N PHE A 390 -6.36 -3.50 12.27
CA PHE A 390 -6.74 -4.73 11.59
C PHE A 390 -5.64 -5.80 11.68
N VAL A 391 -4.38 -5.41 11.47
CA VAL A 391 -3.22 -6.30 11.58
C VAL A 391 -3.09 -6.84 13.01
N GLU A 392 -3.25 -5.99 14.03
CA GLU A 392 -3.14 -6.40 15.43
C GLU A 392 -4.30 -7.30 15.87
N VAL A 393 -5.53 -7.03 15.44
CA VAL A 393 -6.67 -7.93 15.69
C VAL A 393 -6.46 -9.27 14.99
N THR A 394 -5.96 -9.26 13.74
CA THR A 394 -5.65 -10.49 13.01
C THR A 394 -4.57 -11.31 13.72
N LYS A 395 -3.54 -10.66 14.27
CA LYS A 395 -2.53 -11.31 15.11
C LYS A 395 -3.16 -12.04 16.30
N GLY A 396 -4.04 -11.35 17.04
CA GLY A 396 -4.73 -11.91 18.20
C GLY A 396 -5.59 -13.12 17.85
N ASP A 397 -6.36 -13.03 16.76
CA ASP A 397 -7.18 -14.15 16.28
C ASP A 397 -6.31 -15.36 15.90
N MET A 398 -5.22 -15.14 15.16
CA MET A 398 -4.29 -16.21 14.79
C MET A 398 -3.68 -16.86 16.02
N HIS A 399 -3.26 -16.06 17.00
CA HIS A 399 -2.70 -16.57 18.25
C HIS A 399 -3.69 -17.51 18.98
N GLU A 400 -4.96 -17.10 19.11
CA GLU A 400 -5.98 -17.92 19.77
C GLU A 400 -6.29 -19.21 19.00
N TRP A 401 -6.35 -19.14 17.67
CA TRP A 401 -6.57 -20.31 16.82
C TRP A 401 -5.41 -21.30 16.85
N LEU A 402 -4.18 -20.80 16.78
CA LEU A 402 -2.96 -21.62 16.89
C LEU A 402 -2.87 -22.27 18.27
N GLU A 403 -3.30 -21.59 19.33
CA GLU A 403 -3.37 -22.17 20.67
C GLU A 403 -4.34 -23.35 20.74
N LYS A 404 -5.56 -23.17 20.22
CA LYS A 404 -6.56 -24.24 20.17
C LYS A 404 -6.06 -25.43 19.34
N THR A 405 -5.39 -25.17 18.23
CA THR A 405 -4.80 -26.20 17.37
C THR A 405 -3.73 -26.99 18.11
N LEU A 406 -2.82 -26.32 18.82
CA LEU A 406 -1.80 -26.98 19.65
C LEU A 406 -2.41 -27.80 20.79
N MET A 407 -3.45 -27.27 21.44
CA MET A 407 -4.15 -28.00 22.51
C MET A 407 -4.82 -29.27 21.97
N GLN A 408 -5.43 -29.21 20.79
CA GLN A 408 -6.04 -30.36 20.14
C GLN A 408 -5.00 -31.43 19.81
N GLU A 409 -3.88 -31.05 19.16
CA GLU A 409 -2.79 -31.99 18.87
C GLU A 409 -2.29 -32.70 20.14
N LYS A 410 -2.08 -31.95 21.23
CA LYS A 410 -1.68 -32.54 22.52
C LYS A 410 -2.73 -33.52 23.04
N ASP A 411 -4.00 -33.12 23.05
CA ASP A 411 -5.09 -33.97 23.53
C ASP A 411 -5.14 -35.31 22.76
N ASP A 412 -4.95 -35.27 21.45
CA ASP A 412 -4.89 -36.46 20.60
C ASP A 412 -3.69 -37.36 20.95
N TRP A 413 -2.51 -36.79 21.22
CA TRP A 413 -1.33 -37.55 21.64
C TRP A 413 -1.51 -38.27 22.98
N TYR A 414 -2.15 -37.61 23.97
CA TYR A 414 -2.42 -38.18 25.29
C TYR A 414 -3.62 -39.14 25.32
N LYS A 415 -4.50 -39.07 24.32
CA LYS A 415 -5.61 -40.01 24.13
C LYS A 415 -5.25 -41.22 23.27
N HIS A 416 -4.02 -41.29 22.77
CA HIS A 416 -3.55 -42.35 21.88
C HIS A 416 -4.39 -42.42 20.59
N VAL A 417 -4.74 -41.25 20.05
CA VAL A 417 -5.39 -41.18 18.74
C VAL A 417 -4.34 -41.50 17.69
N ARG A 418 -4.58 -42.55 16.90
CA ARG A 418 -3.69 -42.92 15.80
C ARG A 418 -3.72 -41.83 14.72
N PRO A 419 -2.56 -41.38 14.21
CA PRO A 419 -2.49 -40.39 13.13
C PRO A 419 -3.20 -40.86 11.86
N GLU A 420 -3.58 -39.90 11.02
CA GLU A 420 -4.15 -40.18 9.70
C GLU A 420 -3.08 -40.70 8.75
N GLU A 421 -3.49 -41.48 7.74
CA GLU A 421 -2.62 -42.09 6.74
C GLU A 421 -2.97 -41.56 5.35
N GLU A 422 -1.97 -41.03 4.63
CA GLU A 422 -2.14 -40.51 3.28
C GLU A 422 -2.34 -41.65 2.27
N SER A 423 -2.77 -41.34 1.04
CA SER A 423 -2.86 -42.32 -0.06
C SER A 423 -1.57 -43.10 -0.35
N LEU A 424 -0.41 -42.54 0.00
CA LEU A 424 0.90 -43.16 -0.15
C LEU A 424 1.37 -43.90 1.11
N GLY A 425 0.54 -43.97 2.16
CA GLY A 425 0.83 -44.65 3.41
C GLY A 425 1.56 -43.80 4.44
N TYR A 426 1.76 -42.49 4.23
CA TYR A 426 2.49 -41.66 5.20
C TYR A 426 1.59 -41.14 6.31
N PHE A 427 2.07 -41.18 7.56
CA PHE A 427 1.30 -40.62 8.67
C PHE A 427 1.38 -39.10 8.71
N TYR A 428 0.26 -38.44 8.96
CA TYR A 428 0.17 -36.98 9.10
C TYR A 428 -0.99 -36.59 10.01
N THR A 429 -1.08 -35.30 10.33
CA THR A 429 -2.29 -34.70 10.93
C THR A 429 -2.76 -33.52 10.10
N GLN A 430 -3.96 -33.00 10.38
CA GLN A 430 -4.48 -31.81 9.69
C GLN A 430 -3.71 -30.52 10.03
N LEU A 431 -2.65 -30.59 10.84
CA LEU A 431 -1.88 -29.41 11.24
C LEU A 431 -1.35 -28.59 10.04
N PRO A 432 -0.64 -29.15 9.05
CA PRO A 432 -0.10 -28.34 7.96
C PRO A 432 -1.20 -27.69 7.11
N SER A 433 -2.31 -28.38 6.85
CA SER A 433 -3.43 -27.81 6.09
C SER A 433 -4.11 -26.68 6.85
N ILE A 434 -4.33 -26.82 8.16
CA ILE A 434 -4.88 -25.77 9.03
C ILE A 434 -3.98 -24.53 9.07
N LEU A 435 -2.67 -24.72 9.23
CA LEU A 435 -1.71 -23.61 9.26
C LEU A 435 -1.76 -22.84 7.92
N PHE A 436 -1.43 -23.47 6.81
CA PHE A 436 -1.30 -22.72 5.55
C PHE A 436 -2.66 -22.24 5.01
N GLY A 437 -3.76 -22.94 5.31
CA GLY A 437 -5.12 -22.44 5.06
C GLY A 437 -5.44 -21.14 5.81
N MET A 438 -4.97 -21.01 7.07
CA MET A 438 -5.13 -19.77 7.84
C MET A 438 -4.43 -18.56 7.18
N ILE A 439 -3.24 -18.77 6.59
CA ILE A 439 -2.56 -17.71 5.83
C ILE A 439 -3.36 -17.36 4.56
N GLU A 440 -3.84 -18.36 3.83
CA GLU A 440 -4.62 -18.13 2.61
C GLU A 440 -5.90 -17.35 2.89
N ASP A 441 -6.64 -17.71 3.94
CA ASP A 441 -7.87 -17.04 4.36
C ASP A 441 -7.61 -15.60 4.81
N THR A 442 -6.56 -15.37 5.62
CA THR A 442 -6.21 -14.02 6.10
C THR A 442 -5.72 -13.12 4.97
N VAL A 443 -4.96 -13.66 4.02
CA VAL A 443 -4.55 -12.94 2.81
C VAL A 443 -5.74 -12.64 1.90
N SER A 444 -6.70 -13.57 1.78
CA SER A 444 -7.94 -13.33 1.01
C SER A 444 -8.74 -12.17 1.61
N LEU A 445 -8.91 -12.16 2.93
CA LEU A 445 -9.59 -11.06 3.64
C LEU A 445 -8.84 -9.73 3.48
N ALA A 446 -7.50 -9.75 3.53
CA ALA A 446 -6.69 -8.55 3.33
C ALA A 446 -6.83 -7.96 1.91
N LYS A 447 -7.02 -8.81 0.88
CA LYS A 447 -7.26 -8.37 -0.51
C LYS A 447 -8.58 -7.60 -0.66
N GLU A 448 -9.61 -7.95 0.11
CA GLU A 448 -10.88 -7.20 0.11
C GLU A 448 -10.72 -5.79 0.69
N ILE A 449 -9.74 -5.60 1.57
CA ILE A 449 -9.40 -4.30 2.14
C ILE A 449 -8.48 -3.55 1.18
N SER A 450 -7.20 -3.93 1.08
CA SER A 450 -6.19 -3.23 0.30
C SER A 450 -4.99 -4.15 0.04
N LEU A 451 -4.43 -4.06 -1.17
CA LEU A 451 -3.19 -4.76 -1.52
C LEU A 451 -2.00 -4.29 -0.67
N GLU A 452 -2.03 -3.07 -0.15
CA GLU A 452 -0.93 -2.49 0.66
C GLU A 452 -0.81 -3.11 2.06
N VAL A 453 -1.89 -3.74 2.56
CA VAL A 453 -1.93 -4.33 3.91
C VAL A 453 -1.42 -5.78 3.91
N ILE A 454 -1.43 -6.44 2.75
CA ILE A 454 -1.03 -7.85 2.59
C ILE A 454 0.38 -8.12 3.16
N PRO A 455 1.43 -7.32 2.87
CA PRO A 455 2.76 -7.58 3.42
C PRO A 455 2.79 -7.59 4.95
N SER A 456 2.05 -6.68 5.59
CA SER A 456 1.97 -6.59 7.05
C SER A 456 1.22 -7.76 7.67
N VAL A 457 0.13 -8.21 7.03
CA VAL A 457 -0.62 -9.42 7.44
C VAL A 457 0.27 -10.65 7.33
N VAL A 458 0.93 -10.86 6.18
CA VAL A 458 1.85 -11.99 5.98
C VAL A 458 3.00 -11.95 6.98
N SER A 459 3.57 -10.78 7.27
CA SER A 459 4.61 -10.62 8.29
C SER A 459 4.14 -11.11 9.66
N VAL A 460 2.96 -10.67 10.10
CA VAL A 460 2.39 -11.07 11.38
C VAL A 460 2.06 -12.56 11.41
N SER A 461 1.54 -13.11 10.31
CA SER A 461 1.30 -14.55 10.18
C SER A 461 2.58 -15.37 10.35
N ILE A 462 3.68 -14.94 9.74
CA ILE A 462 4.99 -15.59 9.88
C ILE A 462 5.49 -15.50 11.33
N ASP A 463 5.33 -14.35 12.00
CA ASP A 463 5.71 -14.16 13.40
C ASP A 463 4.93 -15.10 14.34
N GLU A 464 3.61 -15.24 14.14
CA GLU A 464 2.79 -16.18 14.92
C GLU A 464 3.14 -17.64 14.61
N PHE A 465 3.49 -17.97 13.36
CA PHE A 465 3.92 -19.32 12.99
C PHE A 465 5.27 -19.67 13.61
N LEU A 466 6.18 -18.69 13.70
CA LEU A 466 7.45 -18.85 14.42
C LEU A 466 7.22 -19.15 15.89
N ASN A 467 6.30 -18.42 16.53
CA ASN A 467 5.93 -18.67 17.93
C ASN A 467 5.31 -20.07 18.08
N PHE A 468 4.38 -20.45 17.21
CA PHE A 468 3.76 -21.76 17.22
C PHE A 468 4.77 -22.88 16.98
N ALA A 469 5.70 -22.75 16.03
CA ALA A 469 6.72 -23.76 15.73
C ALA A 469 7.56 -24.11 16.96
N ASN A 470 7.97 -23.11 17.73
CA ASN A 470 8.72 -23.32 18.98
C ASN A 470 7.85 -24.05 20.02
N ARG A 471 6.60 -23.63 20.19
CA ARG A 471 5.68 -24.23 21.17
C ARG A 471 5.26 -25.65 20.81
N TYR A 472 5.05 -25.93 19.53
CA TYR A 472 4.75 -27.26 19.02
C TYR A 472 5.95 -28.20 19.27
N ARG A 473 7.18 -27.72 19.04
CA ARG A 473 8.39 -28.45 19.40
C ARG A 473 8.47 -28.74 20.89
N ASP A 474 8.31 -27.73 21.72
CA ASP A 474 8.39 -27.91 23.17
C ASP A 474 7.29 -28.87 23.68
N ALA A 475 6.12 -28.87 23.04
CA ALA A 475 5.02 -29.77 23.37
C ALA A 475 5.33 -31.24 23.05
N PHE A 476 5.82 -31.57 21.84
CA PHE A 476 6.15 -32.97 21.53
C PHE A 476 7.41 -33.43 22.26
N MET A 477 8.35 -32.53 22.59
CA MET A 477 9.50 -32.86 23.44
C MET A 477 9.07 -33.17 24.88
N ALA A 478 8.07 -32.45 25.41
CA ALA A 478 7.48 -32.78 26.71
C ALA A 478 6.72 -34.13 26.66
N TYR A 479 6.04 -34.42 25.54
CA TYR A 479 5.39 -35.71 25.31
C TYR A 479 6.41 -36.86 25.28
N LYS A 480 7.52 -36.69 24.56
CA LYS A 480 8.68 -37.58 24.58
C LYS A 480 9.17 -37.85 26.00
N THR A 481 9.43 -36.82 26.80
CA THR A 481 9.94 -37.01 28.16
C THR A 481 9.04 -37.92 28.97
N LYS A 482 7.71 -37.74 28.89
CA LYS A 482 6.76 -38.61 29.59
C LYS A 482 6.72 -40.02 29.04
N HIS A 483 6.87 -40.20 27.72
CA HIS A 483 6.98 -41.53 27.13
C HIS A 483 8.16 -42.31 27.70
N PHE A 484 9.34 -41.70 27.80
CA PHE A 484 10.51 -42.38 28.39
C PHE A 484 10.41 -42.60 29.91
N GLU A 485 9.50 -41.91 30.60
CA GLU A 485 9.15 -42.21 32.01
C GLU A 485 8.29 -43.48 32.14
N ASP A 486 7.32 -43.67 31.23
CA ASP A 486 6.46 -44.86 31.17
C ASP A 486 6.09 -45.21 29.72
N ARG A 487 6.96 -46.01 29.08
CA ARG A 487 6.79 -46.44 27.67
C ARG A 487 5.55 -47.31 27.46
N SER A 488 4.97 -47.89 28.52
CA SER A 488 3.81 -48.78 28.41
C SER A 488 2.49 -48.03 28.26
N TYR A 489 2.43 -46.79 28.73
CA TYR A 489 1.26 -45.95 28.66
C TYR A 489 1.04 -45.41 27.23
N PHE A 490 2.09 -44.93 26.57
CA PHE A 490 1.99 -44.24 25.28
C PHE A 490 2.10 -45.19 24.08
N ARG A 491 1.05 -45.97 23.83
CA ARG A 491 1.05 -47.03 22.79
C ARG A 491 1.24 -46.54 21.35
N GLU A 492 0.76 -45.34 21.03
CA GLU A 492 0.83 -44.75 19.69
C GLU A 492 2.02 -43.77 19.55
N PHE A 493 3.03 -43.87 20.43
CA PHE A 493 4.15 -42.92 20.47
C PHE A 493 4.91 -42.84 19.14
N THR A 494 5.34 -43.99 18.60
CA THR A 494 6.11 -44.07 17.35
C THR A 494 5.32 -43.49 16.18
N ALA A 495 4.07 -43.93 16.00
CA ALA A 495 3.19 -43.41 14.95
C ALA A 495 3.00 -41.88 15.08
N THR A 496 2.79 -41.38 16.30
CA THR A 496 2.66 -39.95 16.58
C THR A 496 3.93 -39.18 16.23
N MET A 497 5.11 -39.67 16.61
CA MET A 497 6.38 -39.01 16.29
C MET A 497 6.71 -39.04 14.79
N ILE A 498 6.30 -40.08 14.08
CA ILE A 498 6.35 -40.14 12.60
C ILE A 498 5.46 -39.05 12.00
N ALA A 499 4.21 -38.92 12.46
CA ALA A 499 3.30 -37.89 11.99
C ALA A 499 3.84 -36.48 12.28
N VAL A 500 4.43 -36.25 13.45
CA VAL A 500 5.10 -34.97 13.78
C VAL A 500 6.25 -34.69 12.81
N ALA A 501 7.11 -35.67 12.53
CA ALA A 501 8.22 -35.51 11.58
C ALA A 501 7.70 -35.17 10.17
N ASN A 502 6.73 -35.94 9.66
CA ASN A 502 6.12 -35.69 8.35
C ASN A 502 5.42 -34.33 8.29
N ASN A 503 4.68 -33.93 9.33
CA ASN A 503 4.03 -32.62 9.42
C ASN A 503 5.04 -31.47 9.34
N MET A 504 6.16 -31.57 10.05
CA MET A 504 7.23 -30.56 10.00
C MET A 504 7.81 -30.42 8.60
N ASP A 505 8.03 -31.54 7.92
CA ASP A 505 8.53 -31.58 6.56
C ASP A 505 7.53 -30.98 5.55
N ILE A 506 6.24 -31.29 5.68
CA ILE A 506 5.17 -30.63 4.89
C ILE A 506 5.15 -29.11 5.16
N CYS A 507 5.40 -28.68 6.40
CA CYS A 507 5.51 -27.27 6.73
C CYS A 507 6.74 -26.61 6.10
N VAL A 508 7.88 -27.31 6.00
CA VAL A 508 9.07 -26.85 5.26
C VAL A 508 8.74 -26.66 3.78
N ASP A 509 8.13 -27.66 3.14
CA ASP A 509 7.72 -27.59 1.72
C ASP A 509 6.74 -26.45 1.45
N SER A 510 5.76 -26.27 2.34
CA SER A 510 4.74 -25.23 2.23
C SER A 510 5.33 -23.83 2.46
N THR A 511 6.31 -23.71 3.36
CA THR A 511 7.08 -22.49 3.56
C THR A 511 7.89 -22.13 2.30
N ASP A 512 8.49 -23.11 1.62
CA ASP A 512 9.20 -22.89 0.36
C ASP A 512 8.27 -22.42 -0.78
N LYS A 513 7.05 -22.97 -0.85
CA LYS A 513 6.02 -22.49 -1.79
C LYS A 513 5.66 -21.03 -1.49
N LEU A 514 5.49 -20.66 -0.21
CA LEU A 514 5.20 -19.30 0.20
C LEU A 514 6.36 -18.33 -0.11
N ILE A 515 7.62 -18.75 0.10
CA ILE A 515 8.81 -17.99 -0.32
C ILE A 515 8.78 -17.69 -1.82
N LYS A 516 8.52 -18.71 -2.64
CA LYS A 516 8.43 -18.56 -4.10
C LYS A 516 7.31 -17.59 -4.49
N HIS A 517 6.16 -17.71 -3.85
CA HIS A 517 5.02 -16.82 -4.09
C HIS A 517 5.34 -15.36 -3.74
N ILE A 518 5.93 -15.09 -2.57
CA ILE A 518 6.37 -13.74 -2.16
C ILE A 518 7.37 -13.16 -3.17
N ARG A 519 8.34 -13.96 -3.63
CA ARG A 519 9.35 -13.52 -4.61
C ARG A 519 8.75 -13.12 -5.96
N LEU A 520 7.65 -13.76 -6.37
CA LEU A 520 6.96 -13.51 -7.63
C LEU A 520 5.97 -12.34 -7.53
N THR A 521 5.40 -12.09 -6.35
CA THR A 521 4.30 -11.13 -6.17
C THR A 521 4.73 -9.76 -5.66
N MET A 522 5.84 -9.66 -4.93
CA MET A 522 6.35 -8.39 -4.42
C MET A 522 7.48 -7.85 -5.29
N GLU A 523 7.45 -6.56 -5.63
CA GLU A 523 8.54 -5.88 -6.33
C GLU A 523 9.84 -5.91 -5.51
N THR A 524 10.99 -5.94 -6.18
CA THR A 524 12.30 -5.83 -5.49
C THR A 524 12.44 -4.44 -4.90
N ASP A 525 12.77 -4.36 -3.61
CA ASP A 525 13.09 -3.09 -2.95
C ASP A 525 14.24 -2.42 -3.71
N VAL A 526 13.95 -1.42 -4.55
CA VAL A 526 14.99 -0.61 -5.20
C VAL A 526 15.55 0.31 -4.12
N VAL A 527 16.50 -0.21 -3.35
CA VAL A 527 17.32 0.60 -2.45
C VAL A 527 18.11 1.54 -3.35
N SER A 528 17.76 2.82 -3.28
CA SER A 528 18.52 3.89 -3.93
C SER A 528 19.83 4.08 -3.18
N GLU A 529 20.80 3.18 -3.39
CA GLU A 529 22.20 3.50 -3.14
C GLU A 529 22.69 4.35 -4.32
N ALA A 530 22.47 5.66 -4.22
CA ALA A 530 23.16 6.65 -5.04
C ALA A 530 23.85 7.64 -4.11
N ASP A 531 24.99 7.20 -3.58
CA ASP A 531 26.01 8.11 -3.11
C ASP A 531 26.66 8.78 -4.34
N GLY A 532 26.69 10.10 -4.31
CA GLY A 532 27.46 11.05 -5.12
C GLY A 532 27.86 10.68 -6.56
N ALA A 533 27.16 11.24 -7.55
CA ALA A 533 27.82 11.76 -8.75
C ALA A 533 26.98 12.85 -9.45
N GLU A 534 27.71 13.84 -9.94
CA GLU A 534 27.34 15.16 -10.44
C GLU A 534 26.24 15.28 -11.51
N VAL A 535 25.58 16.42 -11.42
CA VAL A 535 24.78 17.13 -12.42
C VAL A 535 25.43 17.12 -13.80
N THR A 536 24.71 16.70 -14.85
CA THR A 536 24.65 17.43 -16.12
C THR A 536 23.30 17.25 -16.81
N ALA A 537 22.76 18.37 -17.30
CA ALA A 537 21.51 18.48 -18.01
C ALA A 537 21.69 18.23 -19.51
N SER A 538 20.78 17.49 -20.15
CA SER A 538 20.17 17.85 -21.44
C SER A 538 19.05 16.87 -21.79
N GLY A 539 17.96 17.41 -22.33
CA GLY A 539 16.69 16.70 -22.50
C GLY A 539 16.56 15.86 -23.77
N VAL A 540 15.47 15.09 -23.82
CA VAL A 540 14.39 15.10 -24.83
C VAL A 540 13.49 13.90 -24.50
N ALA A 541 12.19 14.15 -24.32
CA ALA A 541 11.19 13.13 -24.05
C ALA A 541 10.77 12.38 -25.33
N PRO A 542 10.33 11.12 -25.20
CA PRO A 542 9.22 10.64 -26.00
C PRO A 542 8.06 10.15 -25.12
N THR A 543 6.88 10.46 -25.61
CA THR A 543 5.56 10.06 -25.14
C THR A 543 5.31 8.57 -25.33
N SER A 544 5.01 7.83 -24.24
CA SER A 544 3.95 6.79 -24.16
C SER A 544 4.15 5.87 -22.95
N SER A 545 3.27 6.00 -21.95
CA SER A 545 2.65 4.87 -21.22
C SER A 545 1.93 5.43 -20.00
N VAL A 546 0.63 5.17 -19.91
CA VAL A 546 -0.22 5.45 -18.76
C VAL A 546 0.23 4.55 -17.61
N HIS A 547 1.12 5.05 -16.76
CA HIS A 547 1.38 4.49 -15.43
C HIS A 547 1.11 5.58 -14.40
N SER A 548 0.17 5.25 -13.50
CA SER A 548 -0.24 6.05 -12.36
C SER A 548 0.98 6.43 -11.51
N PRO A 549 1.11 7.67 -11.03
CA PRO A 549 2.33 8.10 -10.38
C PRO A 549 2.43 7.55 -8.94
N ARG A 550 3.55 6.85 -8.69
CA ARG A 550 4.28 6.76 -7.41
C ARG A 550 3.48 6.30 -6.19
N GLY A 551 3.40 4.98 -6.02
CA GLY A 551 3.20 4.35 -4.72
C GLY A 551 4.40 4.63 -3.81
N SER A 552 4.30 5.64 -2.97
CA SER A 552 5.19 5.78 -1.81
C SER A 552 4.80 4.69 -0.82
N ALA A 553 5.72 3.77 -0.52
CA ALA A 553 5.50 2.61 0.36
C ALA A 553 4.81 3.03 1.67
N MET A 554 3.51 2.76 1.76
CA MET A 554 2.63 3.36 2.77
C MET A 554 2.65 2.60 4.10
N MET A 555 3.06 1.32 4.07
CA MET A 555 2.95 0.34 5.17
C MET A 555 3.93 -0.84 5.00
N GLY A 556 4.95 -0.67 4.16
CA GLY A 556 5.62 -1.82 3.55
C GLY A 556 6.65 -2.45 4.45
N VAL A 557 6.30 -3.58 5.09
CA VAL A 557 7.33 -4.57 5.45
C VAL A 557 8.10 -4.88 4.16
N SER A 558 9.40 -4.56 4.16
CA SER A 558 10.21 -4.70 2.95
C SER A 558 10.19 -6.16 2.47
N ARG A 559 10.30 -6.36 1.16
CA ARG A 559 10.37 -7.73 0.60
C ARG A 559 11.53 -8.49 1.25
N LYS A 560 12.67 -7.82 1.47
CA LYS A 560 13.81 -8.42 2.16
C LYS A 560 13.46 -8.86 3.59
N THR A 561 12.83 -7.99 4.38
CA THR A 561 12.42 -8.32 5.76
C THR A 561 11.49 -9.52 5.81
N LEU A 562 10.52 -9.61 4.90
CA LEU A 562 9.62 -10.77 4.81
C LEU A 562 10.37 -12.06 4.48
N LEU A 563 11.29 -11.99 3.51
CA LEU A 563 12.12 -13.13 3.11
C LEU A 563 13.04 -13.60 4.25
N ASP A 564 13.62 -12.68 5.01
CA ASP A 564 14.45 -13.02 6.17
C ASP A 564 13.64 -13.71 7.28
N LYS A 565 12.41 -13.22 7.55
CA LYS A 565 11.50 -13.82 8.53
C LYS A 565 11.04 -15.23 8.14
N ILE A 566 10.64 -15.41 6.88
CA ILE A 566 10.16 -16.71 6.41
C ILE A 566 11.31 -17.74 6.29
N ASP A 567 12.52 -17.30 5.97
CA ASP A 567 13.72 -18.16 6.03
C ASP A 567 14.01 -18.57 7.49
N HIS A 568 13.79 -17.67 8.46
CA HIS A 568 13.86 -18.04 9.88
C HIS A 568 12.81 -19.09 10.24
N LEU A 569 11.56 -18.94 9.75
CA LEU A 569 10.49 -19.92 9.95
C LEU A 569 10.85 -21.29 9.39
N LYS A 570 11.37 -21.34 8.16
CA LYS A 570 11.85 -22.58 7.53
C LYS A 570 12.92 -23.27 8.39
N LYS A 571 13.89 -22.51 8.92
CA LYS A 571 14.92 -23.06 9.83
C LYS A 571 14.32 -23.61 11.11
N ARG A 572 13.28 -22.96 11.67
CA ARG A 572 12.58 -23.47 12.86
C ARG A 572 11.84 -24.77 12.60
N TRP A 573 11.18 -24.92 11.45
CA TRP A 573 10.55 -26.19 11.06
C TRP A 573 11.57 -27.32 10.88
N ASN A 574 12.70 -27.05 10.22
CA ASN A 574 13.78 -28.03 10.08
C ASN A 574 14.36 -28.47 11.43
N LEU A 575 14.51 -27.53 12.37
CA LEU A 575 14.94 -27.87 13.73
C LEU A 575 13.91 -28.77 14.45
N GLY A 576 12.62 -28.50 14.26
CA GLY A 576 11.53 -29.33 14.75
C GLY A 576 11.54 -30.74 14.16
N LEU A 577 11.70 -30.86 12.83
CA LEU A 577 11.87 -32.12 12.12
C LEU A 577 13.06 -32.92 12.69
N HIS A 578 14.22 -32.29 12.83
CA HIS A 578 15.40 -32.94 13.43
C HIS A 578 15.09 -33.47 14.84
N SER A 579 14.45 -32.68 15.70
CA SER A 579 14.10 -33.12 17.05
C SER A 579 13.15 -34.32 17.05
N ALA A 580 12.18 -34.36 16.13
CA ALA A 580 11.27 -35.49 15.97
C ALA A 580 12.00 -36.75 15.49
N VAL A 581 12.85 -36.64 14.46
CA VAL A 581 13.62 -37.80 13.94
C VAL A 581 14.62 -38.32 14.96
N ASN A 582 15.32 -37.43 15.68
CA ASN A 582 16.21 -37.85 16.76
C ASN A 582 15.44 -38.53 17.91
N THR A 583 14.16 -38.22 18.10
CA THR A 583 13.31 -38.90 19.09
C THR A 583 12.98 -40.32 18.65
N LEU A 584 12.63 -40.54 17.38
CA LEU A 584 12.47 -41.88 16.81
C LEU A 584 13.77 -42.69 16.91
N LEU A 585 14.91 -42.04 16.66
CA LEU A 585 16.21 -42.66 16.78
C LEU A 585 16.55 -43.04 18.23
N GLU A 586 16.23 -42.19 19.21
CA GLU A 586 16.41 -42.53 20.63
C GLU A 586 15.53 -43.70 21.07
N GLU A 587 14.29 -43.79 20.59
CA GLU A 587 13.37 -44.90 20.90
C GLU A 587 14.00 -46.24 20.51
N VAL A 588 14.53 -46.33 19.29
CA VAL A 588 15.21 -47.53 18.78
C VAL A 588 16.48 -47.83 19.59
N PHE A 589 17.27 -46.81 19.88
CA PHE A 589 18.56 -46.97 20.55
C PHE A 589 18.45 -47.31 22.02
N GLU A 590 17.36 -46.95 22.69
CA GLU A 590 17.07 -47.39 24.06
C GLU A 590 16.93 -48.92 24.13
N ASP A 591 16.28 -49.54 23.13
CA ASP A 591 16.09 -50.99 23.07
C ASP A 591 17.36 -51.76 22.68
N ILE A 592 18.17 -51.20 21.78
CA ILE A 592 19.40 -51.87 21.33
C ILE A 592 20.64 -51.53 22.18
N ALA A 593 20.58 -50.55 23.08
CA ALA A 593 21.71 -50.13 23.91
C ALA A 593 22.41 -51.27 24.68
N PRO A 594 21.69 -52.21 25.33
CA PRO A 594 22.33 -53.35 25.99
C PRO A 594 23.15 -54.22 25.03
N HIS A 595 22.68 -54.39 23.80
CA HIS A 595 23.33 -55.20 22.77
C HIS A 595 24.52 -54.47 22.14
N LEU A 596 24.43 -53.15 21.95
CA LEU A 596 25.56 -52.32 21.51
C LEU A 596 26.73 -52.36 22.50
N ALA A 597 26.44 -52.40 23.81
CA ALA A 597 27.47 -52.51 24.84
C ALA A 597 28.23 -53.86 24.82
N GLU A 598 27.63 -54.91 24.25
CA GLU A 598 28.28 -56.22 24.11
C GLU A 598 29.27 -56.28 22.95
N LEU A 599 29.18 -55.38 21.97
CA LEU A 599 30.03 -55.38 20.78
C LEU A 599 31.51 -55.25 21.15
N LEU A 600 32.35 -56.06 20.49
CA LEU A 600 33.80 -56.11 20.72
C LEU A 600 34.16 -56.31 22.21
N THR A 601 33.41 -57.17 22.90
CA THR A 601 33.76 -57.67 24.24
C THR A 601 34.12 -59.16 24.17
N LYS A 602 34.60 -59.74 25.27
CA LYS A 602 34.81 -61.20 25.35
C LYS A 602 33.54 -62.01 25.05
N LYS A 603 32.37 -61.50 25.46
CA LYS A 603 31.08 -62.15 25.20
C LYS A 603 30.76 -62.18 23.71
N TRP A 604 31.06 -61.09 23.00
CA TRP A 604 30.95 -61.01 21.55
C TRP A 604 31.83 -62.07 20.87
N LEU A 605 33.10 -62.16 21.24
CA LEU A 605 34.02 -63.15 20.67
C LEU A 605 33.55 -64.60 20.92
N SER A 606 32.99 -64.89 22.10
CA SER A 606 32.47 -66.23 22.43
C SER A 606 31.12 -66.59 21.77
N GLY A 607 30.63 -65.81 20.81
CA GLY A 607 29.40 -66.08 20.07
C GLY A 607 28.14 -65.41 20.63
N SER A 608 28.19 -64.10 20.92
CA SER A 608 26.99 -63.33 21.28
C SER A 608 25.98 -63.24 20.12
N SER A 609 24.68 -63.24 20.44
CA SER A 609 23.60 -62.94 19.48
C SER A 609 23.30 -61.44 19.36
N ALA A 610 24.09 -60.56 19.98
CA ALA A 610 23.82 -59.11 20.06
C ALA A 610 23.53 -58.47 18.69
N VAL A 611 24.34 -58.77 17.66
CA VAL A 611 24.17 -58.22 16.31
C VAL A 611 22.90 -58.73 15.64
N GLU A 612 22.56 -60.00 15.86
CA GLU A 612 21.32 -60.58 15.37
C GLU A 612 20.11 -59.89 16.00
N THR A 613 20.14 -59.70 17.33
CA THR A 613 19.07 -58.97 18.03
C THR A 613 18.95 -57.53 17.54
N ILE A 614 20.07 -56.79 17.40
CA ILE A 614 20.07 -55.42 16.85
C ILE A 614 19.38 -55.40 15.48
N CYS A 615 19.78 -56.31 14.58
CA CYS A 615 19.23 -56.38 13.23
C CYS A 615 17.73 -56.70 13.21
N MET A 616 17.26 -57.62 14.07
CA MET A 616 15.84 -57.96 14.20
C MET A 616 15.05 -56.78 14.75
N THR A 617 15.54 -56.10 15.79
CA THR A 617 14.88 -54.92 16.35
C THR A 617 14.74 -53.79 15.31
N LEU A 618 15.76 -53.54 14.48
CA LEU A 618 15.66 -52.57 13.38
C LEU A 618 14.57 -52.93 12.36
N MET A 619 14.45 -54.22 12.02
CA MET A 619 13.40 -54.73 11.12
C MET A 619 12.01 -54.54 11.73
N ASP A 620 11.85 -54.80 13.03
CA ASP A 620 10.57 -54.61 13.74
C ASP A 620 10.13 -53.14 13.73
N TYR A 621 11.05 -52.22 14.06
CA TYR A 621 10.78 -50.77 14.00
C TYR A 621 10.51 -50.26 12.58
N ASN A 622 11.05 -50.92 11.55
CA ASN A 622 10.83 -50.50 10.18
C ASN A 622 9.37 -50.66 9.73
N VAL A 623 8.61 -51.56 10.37
CA VAL A 623 7.16 -51.69 10.12
C VAL A 623 6.49 -50.33 10.30
N ASP A 624 6.78 -49.62 11.39
CA ASP A 624 6.26 -48.28 11.62
C ASP A 624 6.97 -47.23 10.75
N HIS A 625 8.31 -47.29 10.65
CA HIS A 625 9.07 -46.28 9.89
C HIS A 625 8.74 -46.24 8.39
N THR A 626 8.09 -47.25 7.82
CA THR A 626 7.56 -47.20 6.46
C THR A 626 6.57 -46.06 6.24
N HIS A 627 5.91 -45.59 7.30
CA HIS A 627 4.99 -44.45 7.29
C HIS A 627 5.70 -43.08 7.31
N LEU A 628 7.03 -43.02 7.39
CA LEU A 628 7.81 -41.79 7.18
C LEU A 628 7.93 -41.46 5.69
N ARG A 629 7.99 -40.16 5.35
CA ARG A 629 8.34 -39.76 3.98
C ARG A 629 9.73 -40.30 3.57
N PRO A 630 9.96 -40.67 2.29
CA PRO A 630 11.14 -41.43 1.87
C PRO A 630 12.49 -40.81 2.26
N HIS A 631 12.64 -39.49 2.11
CA HIS A 631 13.89 -38.79 2.46
C HIS A 631 14.14 -38.71 3.96
N ILE A 632 13.07 -38.61 4.76
CA ILE A 632 13.15 -38.62 6.22
C ILE A 632 13.54 -40.02 6.71
N ARG A 633 12.92 -41.07 6.15
CA ARG A 633 13.25 -42.47 6.44
C ARG A 633 14.69 -42.79 6.05
N CYS A 634 15.13 -42.39 4.85
CA CYS A 634 16.51 -42.57 4.40
C CYS A 634 17.51 -41.91 5.36
N ALA A 635 17.23 -40.66 5.78
CA ALA A 635 18.07 -39.95 6.73
C ALA A 635 18.11 -40.65 8.11
N LEU A 636 16.97 -41.15 8.60
CA LEU A 636 16.90 -41.94 9.83
C LEU A 636 17.75 -43.21 9.74
N LEU A 637 17.67 -43.95 8.62
CA LEU A 637 18.48 -45.15 8.39
C LEU A 637 19.99 -44.83 8.36
N MET A 638 20.38 -43.72 7.71
CA MET A 638 21.78 -43.27 7.73
C MET A 638 22.25 -42.98 9.17
N GLU A 639 21.45 -42.30 9.99
CA GLU A 639 21.75 -42.05 11.40
C GLU A 639 21.85 -43.32 12.25
N MET A 640 20.98 -44.30 12.01
CA MET A 640 21.09 -45.61 12.65
C MET A 640 22.40 -46.30 12.28
N GLN A 641 22.78 -46.28 11.00
CA GLN A 641 24.01 -46.89 10.51
C GLN A 641 25.25 -46.19 11.11
N TYR A 642 25.24 -44.85 11.22
CA TYR A 642 26.29 -44.09 11.89
C TYR A 642 26.50 -44.54 13.34
N ARG A 643 25.42 -44.65 14.12
CA ARG A 643 25.53 -44.99 15.54
C ARG A 643 25.93 -46.46 15.74
N ILE A 644 25.40 -47.40 14.95
CA ILE A 644 25.75 -48.83 15.07
C ILE A 644 27.22 -49.06 14.72
N LEU A 645 27.68 -48.56 13.57
CA LEU A 645 29.07 -48.73 13.14
C LEU A 645 30.04 -47.93 14.01
N GLY A 646 29.59 -46.76 14.48
CA GLY A 646 30.34 -45.94 15.43
C GLY A 646 30.62 -46.68 16.74
N GLU A 647 29.68 -47.48 17.27
CA GLU A 647 29.91 -48.27 18.48
C GLU A 647 31.01 -49.33 18.31
N TYR A 648 31.19 -49.92 17.13
CA TYR A 648 32.35 -50.79 16.86
C TYR A 648 33.65 -50.01 16.96
N MET A 649 33.73 -48.85 16.31
CA MET A 649 34.93 -48.01 16.33
C MET A 649 35.26 -47.53 17.74
N ILE A 650 34.25 -47.06 18.48
CA ILE A 650 34.36 -46.65 19.88
C ILE A 650 34.82 -47.82 20.75
N ALA A 651 34.35 -49.04 20.49
CA ALA A 651 34.77 -50.22 21.24
C ALA A 651 36.23 -50.62 20.95
N VAL A 652 36.71 -50.45 19.71
CA VAL A 652 38.14 -50.59 19.36
C VAL A 652 38.99 -49.54 20.05
N ASP A 653 38.59 -48.26 19.96
CA ASP A 653 39.34 -47.15 20.58
C ASP A 653 39.46 -47.31 22.10
N ASN A 654 38.37 -47.72 22.75
CA ASN A 654 38.33 -48.02 24.19
C ASN A 654 38.95 -49.36 24.58
N ARG A 655 39.36 -50.18 23.61
CA ARG A 655 39.89 -51.54 23.82
C ARG A 655 39.02 -52.43 24.70
N ARG A 656 37.73 -52.54 24.35
CA ARG A 656 36.79 -53.41 25.07
C ARG A 656 37.17 -54.90 25.02
N ILE A 657 38.07 -55.29 24.10
CA ILE A 657 38.58 -56.66 23.93
C ILE A 657 40.11 -56.68 23.82
N THR A 658 40.70 -57.78 24.28
CA THR A 658 42.14 -58.10 24.15
C THR A 658 42.26 -59.39 23.35
N LEU A 659 43.01 -59.37 22.25
CA LEU A 659 43.19 -60.49 21.34
C LEU A 659 44.61 -61.06 21.53
N ALA A 660 44.76 -62.00 22.46
CA ALA A 660 46.06 -62.37 23.02
C ALA A 660 46.97 -63.13 22.03
N ASN A 661 46.39 -63.80 21.05
CA ASN A 661 47.11 -64.61 20.07
C ASN A 661 46.52 -64.44 18.66
N TYR A 662 47.16 -65.06 17.65
CA TYR A 662 46.67 -64.98 16.26
C TYR A 662 45.32 -65.65 16.05
N GLU A 663 45.03 -66.74 16.75
CA GLU A 663 43.76 -67.47 16.63
C GLU A 663 42.60 -66.59 17.10
N ASP A 664 42.74 -65.92 18.26
CA ASP A 664 41.77 -64.93 18.77
C ASP A 664 41.55 -63.79 17.76
N ARG A 665 42.62 -63.31 17.11
CA ARG A 665 42.53 -62.25 16.08
C ARG A 665 41.82 -62.71 14.82
N ALA A 666 42.14 -63.91 14.34
CA ALA A 666 41.52 -64.48 13.15
C ALA A 666 40.03 -64.76 13.40
N GLU A 667 39.68 -65.23 14.59
CA GLU A 667 38.30 -65.41 15.02
C GLU A 667 37.55 -64.08 15.11
N ALA A 668 38.12 -63.06 15.77
CA ALA A 668 37.55 -61.73 15.85
C ALA A 668 37.37 -61.08 14.46
N ALA A 669 38.34 -61.23 13.56
CA ALA A 669 38.24 -60.72 12.20
C ALA A 669 37.14 -61.42 11.39
N THR A 670 36.99 -62.74 11.56
CA THR A 670 35.92 -63.52 10.92
C THR A 670 34.55 -63.07 11.42
N LEU A 671 34.41 -62.87 12.73
CA LEU A 671 33.16 -62.40 13.33
C LEU A 671 32.82 -60.97 12.90
N LEU A 672 33.80 -60.06 12.91
CA LEU A 672 33.61 -58.67 12.47
C LEU A 672 33.15 -58.60 11.00
N ARG A 673 33.69 -59.44 10.12
CA ARG A 673 33.27 -59.55 8.72
C ARG A 673 31.85 -60.11 8.57
N LYS A 674 31.50 -61.10 9.40
CA LYS A 674 30.15 -61.66 9.46
C LYS A 674 29.15 -60.60 9.89
N ASP A 675 29.45 -59.86 10.95
CA ASP A 675 28.61 -58.78 11.47
C ASP A 675 28.45 -57.66 10.44
N ALA A 676 29.54 -57.24 9.78
CA ALA A 676 29.48 -56.26 8.70
C ALA A 676 28.55 -56.69 7.55
N THR A 677 28.62 -57.96 7.16
CA THR A 677 27.75 -58.53 6.11
C THR A 677 26.29 -58.54 6.54
N ARG A 678 26.00 -58.95 7.78
CA ARG A 678 24.65 -58.95 8.34
C ARG A 678 24.05 -57.55 8.40
N ILE A 679 24.83 -56.57 8.88
CA ILE A 679 24.41 -55.16 8.95
C ILE A 679 24.10 -54.65 7.53
N ARG A 680 24.95 -54.93 6.55
CA ARG A 680 24.73 -54.56 5.15
C ARG A 680 23.42 -55.11 4.60
N GLU A 681 23.20 -56.42 4.71
CA GLU A 681 21.99 -57.10 4.20
C GLU A 681 20.71 -56.51 4.83
N VAL A 682 20.75 -56.18 6.11
CA VAL A 682 19.63 -55.57 6.82
C VAL A 682 19.36 -54.16 6.29
N PHE A 683 20.37 -53.30 6.21
CA PHE A 683 20.19 -51.94 5.68
C PHE A 683 19.80 -51.92 4.19
N GLU A 684 20.32 -52.85 3.37
CA GLU A 684 19.87 -53.05 1.99
C GLU A 684 18.38 -53.41 1.92
N THR A 685 17.91 -54.27 2.83
CA THR A 685 16.49 -54.63 2.93
C THR A 685 15.65 -53.43 3.38
N LEU A 686 16.08 -52.73 4.44
CA LEU A 686 15.40 -51.56 5.01
C LEU A 686 15.30 -50.38 4.04
N HIS A 687 16.22 -50.29 3.09
CA HIS A 687 16.25 -49.24 2.06
C HIS A 687 15.63 -49.68 0.72
N SER A 688 15.30 -50.96 0.55
CA SER A 688 14.94 -51.55 -0.76
C SER A 688 13.78 -50.87 -1.49
N ASP A 689 12.87 -50.24 -0.76
CA ASP A 689 11.68 -49.53 -1.25
C ASP A 689 11.83 -48.00 -1.28
N ILE A 690 13.04 -47.49 -1.04
CA ILE A 690 13.36 -46.05 -1.02
C ILE A 690 14.17 -45.69 -2.28
N GLU A 691 13.61 -44.85 -3.14
CA GLU A 691 14.30 -44.33 -4.33
C GLU A 691 15.23 -43.14 -4.01
N MET A 692 16.18 -43.35 -3.08
CA MET A 692 17.18 -42.33 -2.70
C MET A 692 18.60 -42.91 -2.64
N PRO A 693 19.65 -42.09 -2.78
CA PRO A 693 21.02 -42.57 -2.58
C PRO A 693 21.26 -42.97 -1.13
N PHE A 694 21.75 -44.20 -0.94
CA PHE A 694 22.14 -44.73 0.36
C PHE A 694 23.56 -45.28 0.27
N VAL A 695 24.43 -44.84 1.19
CA VAL A 695 25.84 -45.23 1.21
C VAL A 695 26.03 -46.31 2.26
N ASP A 696 26.46 -47.51 1.84
CA ASP A 696 26.82 -48.57 2.76
C ASP A 696 28.16 -48.27 3.47
N MET A 697 28.08 -48.01 4.76
CA MET A 697 29.25 -47.77 5.60
C MET A 697 29.83 -49.05 6.20
N SER A 698 29.17 -50.21 6.09
CA SER A 698 29.61 -51.47 6.72
C SER A 698 30.96 -51.97 6.19
N ALA A 699 31.34 -51.56 4.98
CA ALA A 699 32.64 -51.86 4.36
C ALA A 699 33.83 -51.49 5.25
N VAL A 700 33.70 -50.45 6.09
CA VAL A 700 34.77 -50.05 7.02
C VAL A 700 35.11 -51.15 8.02
N LEU A 701 34.12 -51.92 8.49
CA LEU A 701 34.34 -53.04 9.40
C LEU A 701 35.02 -54.22 8.70
N VAL A 702 34.71 -54.43 7.42
CA VAL A 702 35.39 -55.44 6.59
C VAL A 702 36.87 -55.08 6.47
N ASP A 703 37.17 -53.83 6.14
CA ASP A 703 38.56 -53.37 6.01
C ASP A 703 39.31 -53.36 7.36
N MET A 704 38.63 -53.05 8.47
CA MET A 704 39.20 -53.21 9.82
C MET A 704 39.53 -54.67 10.12
N SER A 705 38.71 -55.62 9.66
CA SER A 705 38.96 -57.06 9.85
C SER A 705 40.23 -57.52 9.11
N GLU A 706 40.59 -56.89 7.98
CA GLU A 706 41.79 -57.22 7.20
C GLU A 706 43.06 -56.83 7.96
N VAL A 707 43.05 -55.66 8.61
CA VAL A 707 44.13 -55.21 9.50
C VAL A 707 44.32 -56.17 10.69
N LEU A 708 43.23 -56.68 11.27
CA LEU A 708 43.30 -57.63 12.39
C LEU A 708 43.77 -59.03 11.97
N ASN A 709 43.32 -59.53 10.81
CA ASN A 709 43.60 -60.88 10.33
C ASN A 709 45.01 -61.04 9.73
N LEU A 710 45.70 -59.94 9.41
CA LEU A 710 47.00 -59.99 8.75
C LEU A 710 48.03 -60.76 9.61
N ARG A 711 48.54 -61.88 9.09
CA ARG A 711 49.47 -62.75 9.83
C ARG A 711 50.91 -62.22 9.86
N ASP A 712 51.36 -61.62 8.76
CA ASP A 712 52.71 -61.11 8.62
C ASP A 712 52.81 -59.65 9.10
N LYS A 713 53.49 -59.44 10.22
CA LYS A 713 53.72 -58.11 10.80
C LYS A 713 54.46 -57.17 9.83
N SER A 714 55.33 -57.69 8.97
CA SER A 714 56.11 -56.86 8.04
C SER A 714 55.25 -56.16 6.97
N LEU A 715 54.06 -56.69 6.70
CA LEU A 715 53.10 -56.13 5.73
C LEU A 715 52.09 -55.16 6.37
N LEU A 716 52.11 -54.99 7.70
CA LEU A 716 51.08 -54.23 8.42
C LEU A 716 51.05 -52.75 8.02
N ALA A 717 52.22 -52.16 7.75
CA ALA A 717 52.31 -50.77 7.25
C ALA A 717 51.64 -50.61 5.87
N LEU A 718 51.74 -51.62 4.99
CA LEU A 718 51.09 -51.60 3.68
C LEU A 718 49.57 -51.69 3.82
N GLU A 719 49.09 -52.60 4.66
CA GLU A 719 47.65 -52.81 4.89
C GLU A 719 47.02 -51.57 5.55
N THR A 720 47.70 -50.99 6.53
CA THR A 720 47.27 -49.77 7.21
C THR A 720 47.26 -48.59 6.23
N THR A 721 48.24 -48.51 5.31
CA THR A 721 48.24 -47.51 4.23
C THR A 721 47.06 -47.69 3.27
N SER A 722 46.72 -48.93 2.92
CA SER A 722 45.55 -49.25 2.10
C SER A 722 44.25 -48.80 2.78
N PHE A 723 44.11 -49.10 4.07
CA PHE A 723 42.99 -48.67 4.89
C PHE A 723 42.84 -47.13 4.91
N VAL A 724 43.91 -46.40 5.20
CA VAL A 724 43.88 -44.93 5.27
C VAL A 724 43.62 -44.30 3.90
N ARG A 725 44.03 -44.92 2.80
CA ARG A 725 43.69 -44.43 1.45
C ARG A 725 42.19 -44.49 1.16
N LYS A 726 41.49 -45.50 1.68
CA LYS A 726 40.03 -45.61 1.58
C LYS A 726 39.32 -44.67 2.55
N TYR A 727 39.91 -44.48 3.74
CA TYR A 727 39.34 -43.72 4.84
C TYR A 727 40.30 -42.64 5.35
N PRO A 728 40.56 -41.59 4.56
CA PRO A 728 41.59 -40.60 4.88
C PRO A 728 41.23 -39.73 6.09
N ASP A 729 39.95 -39.66 6.46
CA ASP A 729 39.44 -38.86 7.58
C ASP A 729 39.51 -39.58 8.95
N ILE A 730 40.03 -40.81 8.99
CA ILE A 730 40.20 -41.54 10.26
C ILE A 730 41.14 -40.80 11.22
N HIS A 731 40.77 -40.75 12.49
CA HIS A 731 41.60 -40.14 13.54
C HIS A 731 42.78 -41.02 13.93
N VAL A 732 43.92 -40.41 14.26
CA VAL A 732 45.15 -41.11 14.62
C VAL A 732 44.96 -42.00 15.85
N GLU A 733 44.14 -41.58 16.81
CA GLU A 733 43.79 -42.35 18.00
C GLU A 733 43.13 -43.67 17.63
N LEU A 734 42.07 -43.62 16.81
CA LEU A 734 41.32 -44.80 16.38
C LEU A 734 42.18 -45.74 15.52
N LEU A 735 42.98 -45.20 14.60
CA LEU A 735 43.90 -45.99 13.78
C LEU A 735 44.96 -46.68 14.65
N SER A 736 45.55 -45.95 15.61
CA SER A 736 46.51 -46.51 16.56
C SER A 736 45.89 -47.59 17.45
N ALA A 737 44.65 -47.41 17.88
CA ALA A 737 43.91 -48.40 18.66
C ALA A 737 43.64 -49.68 17.85
N LEU A 738 43.24 -49.56 16.59
CA LEU A 738 43.04 -50.69 15.69
C LEU A 738 44.32 -51.49 15.47
N ILE A 739 45.44 -50.81 15.18
CA ILE A 739 46.75 -51.46 15.01
C ILE A 739 47.16 -52.18 16.30
N GLN A 740 46.91 -51.57 17.44
CA GLN A 740 47.30 -52.10 18.74
C GLN A 740 46.40 -53.21 19.26
N ALA A 741 45.15 -53.30 18.81
CA ALA A 741 44.25 -54.43 19.13
C ALA A 741 44.83 -55.78 18.71
N ARG A 742 45.87 -55.78 17.88
CA ARG A 742 46.63 -56.95 17.46
C ARG A 742 47.54 -57.56 18.54
N GLU A 743 47.85 -56.82 19.61
CA GLU A 743 48.76 -57.19 20.73
C GLU A 743 50.22 -57.54 20.34
N ASP A 744 50.53 -57.84 19.07
CA ASP A 744 51.89 -57.97 18.52
C ASP A 744 52.54 -56.62 18.14
N MET A 745 51.81 -55.53 18.39
CA MET A 745 52.20 -54.13 18.22
C MET A 745 52.10 -53.41 19.56
N GLY A 746 53.24 -52.96 20.08
CA GLY A 746 53.27 -52.18 21.32
C GLY A 746 52.61 -50.80 21.15
N ARG A 747 52.18 -50.18 22.26
CA ARG A 747 51.49 -48.88 22.25
C ARG A 747 52.22 -47.79 21.47
N ALA A 748 53.52 -47.64 21.70
CA ALA A 748 54.34 -46.63 21.03
C ALA A 748 54.54 -46.95 19.55
N GLU A 749 54.73 -48.24 19.22
CA GLU A 749 54.93 -48.73 17.85
C GLU A 749 53.67 -48.51 16.99
N ALA A 750 52.49 -48.86 17.54
CA ALA A 750 51.21 -48.67 16.88
C ALA A 750 50.89 -47.18 16.65
N ARG A 751 51.25 -46.31 17.60
CA ARG A 751 51.05 -44.86 17.45
C ARG A 751 51.97 -44.25 16.40
N SER A 752 53.26 -44.60 16.41
CA SER A 752 54.22 -44.15 15.39
C SER A 752 53.75 -44.55 14.00
N MET A 753 53.35 -45.82 13.83
CA MET A 753 52.86 -46.32 12.55
C MET A 753 51.60 -45.59 12.07
N ALA A 754 50.64 -45.31 12.96
CA ALA A 754 49.44 -44.55 12.61
C ALA A 754 49.78 -43.10 12.17
N GLU A 755 50.65 -42.41 12.90
CA GLU A 755 51.11 -41.05 12.59
C GLU A 755 51.88 -41.00 11.25
N GLU A 756 52.80 -41.93 11.03
CA GLU A 756 53.54 -42.06 9.77
C GLU A 756 52.58 -42.34 8.59
N THR A 757 51.66 -43.29 8.75
CA THR A 757 50.72 -43.63 7.67
C THR A 757 49.84 -42.43 7.28
N LEU A 758 49.26 -41.73 8.27
CA LEU A 758 48.41 -40.57 8.03
C LEU A 758 49.17 -39.37 7.45
N THR A 759 50.44 -39.18 7.84
CA THR A 759 51.27 -38.11 7.27
C THR A 759 51.65 -38.39 5.82
N HIS A 760 51.92 -39.64 5.47
CA HIS A 760 52.20 -40.04 4.09
C HIS A 760 50.98 -39.92 3.16
N THR A 761 49.77 -40.05 3.70
CA THR A 761 48.53 -39.90 2.94
C THR A 761 47.91 -38.49 3.00
N LYS A 762 48.55 -37.53 3.67
CA LYS A 762 48.04 -36.15 3.87
C LYS A 762 47.70 -35.38 2.57
N TYR A 763 48.21 -35.82 1.42
CA TYR A 763 47.98 -35.21 0.11
C TYR A 763 46.97 -35.99 -0.77
N HIS A 764 46.32 -37.02 -0.24
CA HIS A 764 45.23 -37.70 -0.93
C HIS A 764 43.96 -36.83 -0.99
N PRO A 765 43.05 -37.09 -1.95
CA PRO A 765 41.75 -36.43 -2.01
C PRO A 765 41.01 -36.53 -0.67
N LYS A 766 40.24 -35.48 -0.32
CA LYS A 766 39.35 -35.54 0.86
C LYS A 766 38.45 -36.77 0.75
N GLY A 767 38.23 -37.46 1.86
CA GLY A 767 37.39 -38.64 1.89
C GLY A 767 35.92 -38.32 1.62
N ASP A 768 35.14 -39.37 1.44
CA ASP A 768 33.69 -39.25 1.29
C ASP A 768 33.10 -38.62 2.56
N ALA A 769 32.28 -37.57 2.38
CA ALA A 769 31.66 -36.81 3.46
C ALA A 769 30.85 -37.70 4.42
N VAL A 770 30.31 -38.81 3.93
CA VAL A 770 29.61 -39.80 4.74
C VAL A 770 30.57 -40.43 5.76
N PHE A 771 31.74 -40.91 5.34
CA PHE A 771 32.72 -41.53 6.23
C PHE A 771 33.41 -40.50 7.14
N ALA A 772 33.67 -39.29 6.64
CA ALA A 772 34.18 -38.19 7.47
C ALA A 772 33.26 -37.93 8.68
N LYS A 773 31.94 -37.92 8.45
CA LYS A 773 30.94 -37.78 9.51
C LYS A 773 30.96 -38.96 10.49
N LEU A 774 31.09 -40.20 9.99
CA LEU A 774 31.21 -41.40 10.84
C LEU A 774 32.41 -41.30 11.79
N PHE A 775 33.60 -40.97 11.28
CA PHE A 775 34.80 -40.85 12.11
C PHE A 775 34.69 -39.69 13.11
N GLN A 776 34.11 -38.57 12.70
CA GLN A 776 33.85 -37.43 13.59
C GLN A 776 32.91 -37.80 14.74
N ALA A 777 31.90 -38.65 14.49
CA ALA A 777 30.98 -39.15 15.50
C ALA A 777 31.66 -40.01 16.58
N CYS A 778 32.77 -40.66 16.23
CA CYS A 778 33.50 -41.58 17.09
C CYS A 778 34.48 -40.87 18.05
N LYS A 779 34.69 -39.56 17.90
CA LYS A 779 35.64 -38.79 18.72
C LYS A 779 35.12 -38.63 20.15
N THR A 780 35.97 -38.94 21.13
CA THR A 780 35.63 -39.13 22.56
C THR A 780 35.06 -37.90 23.30
N ASP A 781 35.07 -36.69 22.71
CA ASP A 781 34.82 -35.43 23.44
C ASP A 781 33.63 -34.56 22.97
N SER A 782 32.81 -35.00 22.01
CA SER A 782 31.60 -34.25 21.63
C SER A 782 30.34 -34.90 22.18
N LYS A 783 29.43 -34.09 22.75
CA LYS A 783 28.02 -34.47 22.99
C LYS A 783 27.53 -35.20 21.73
N ARG A 784 27.21 -36.49 21.86
CA ARG A 784 27.00 -37.46 20.77
C ARG A 784 25.68 -37.21 20.04
N THR A 785 25.55 -36.06 19.41
CA THR A 785 24.38 -35.65 18.64
C THR A 785 24.88 -35.17 17.29
N LEU A 786 24.79 -36.04 16.28
CA LEU A 786 25.08 -35.66 14.91
C LEU A 786 23.90 -34.83 14.37
N ALA A 787 24.20 -33.74 13.66
CA ALA A 787 23.16 -32.91 13.08
C ALA A 787 22.49 -33.65 11.92
N PHE A 788 21.21 -33.98 12.07
CA PHE A 788 20.34 -34.55 11.02
C PHE A 788 20.31 -33.67 9.75
N GLU A 789 20.43 -32.35 9.93
CA GLU A 789 20.49 -31.39 8.82
C GLU A 789 21.73 -31.61 7.94
N GLU A 790 22.89 -31.93 8.55
CA GLU A 790 24.09 -32.28 7.79
C GLU A 790 23.93 -33.61 7.06
N THR A 791 23.18 -34.57 7.62
CA THR A 791 22.85 -35.85 6.95
C THR A 791 22.05 -35.60 5.69
N MET A 792 20.98 -34.82 5.80
CA MET A 792 20.16 -34.47 4.64
C MET A 792 20.95 -33.66 3.63
N GLN A 793 21.70 -32.64 4.06
CA GLN A 793 22.52 -31.84 3.14
C GLN A 793 23.57 -32.69 2.43
N ASN A 794 24.24 -33.64 3.09
CA ASN A 794 25.21 -34.53 2.46
C ASN A 794 24.55 -35.50 1.47
N MET A 795 23.36 -36.03 1.79
CA MET A 795 22.57 -36.84 0.86
C MET A 795 22.10 -36.03 -0.37
N PHE A 796 21.73 -34.76 -0.19
CA PHE A 796 21.31 -33.89 -1.30
C PHE A 796 22.50 -33.31 -2.10
N ALA A 797 23.67 -33.11 -1.48
CA ALA A 797 24.88 -32.66 -2.17
C ALA A 797 25.53 -33.79 -3.01
N THR A 798 25.36 -35.05 -2.63
CA THR A 798 25.78 -36.20 -3.44
C THR A 798 24.89 -36.40 -4.68
N LEU A 799 23.65 -35.91 -4.68
CA LEU A 799 22.77 -35.87 -5.85
C LEU A 799 23.21 -34.83 -6.90
N THR A 800 23.71 -33.66 -6.48
CA THR A 800 24.13 -32.58 -7.39
C THR A 800 25.56 -32.72 -7.92
N SER A 801 26.39 -33.59 -7.32
CA SER A 801 27.77 -33.85 -7.75
C SER A 801 27.93 -35.07 -8.68
N ARG A 802 26.85 -35.83 -8.91
CA ARG A 802 26.80 -36.98 -9.84
C ARG A 802 25.88 -36.76 -11.06
N SER A 803 25.29 -35.57 -11.20
CA SER A 803 24.69 -35.06 -12.43
C SER A 803 25.67 -34.16 -13.17
#